data_AF-A0A9E4KX91-F1
#
_entry.id   AF-A0A9E4KX91-F1
#
_cell.length_a   1.000
_cell.length_b   1.000
_cell.length_c   1.000
_cell.angle_alpha   90.00
_cell.angle_beta   90.00
_cell.angle_gamma   90.00
#
_symmetry.space_group_name_H-M   'P 1'
#
loop_
_entity.id
_entity.type
_entity.pdbx_description
1 polymer ?
#
loop_
_entity_poly.entity_id
_entity_poly.type
_entity_poly.pdbx_seq_one_letter_code
_entity_poly.pdbx_strand_id
1 'polypeptide(L)'
;MILILLIGIARLVLIIAVGALLTSPAETPVCTLADHIWSANTNTAVGFCPAGTSHDVITIREDITLSEALPPITGTITIEGGDHTISGDGQFRIFDVSGGNLTLKDVTLAKASADYSSAVRARNGARVSILKVAFRDNTARSGGAVGSQDDDVVLSVRDSDFRDNLAGDGGAITVSGGSVDISASNFVKNTAARRGGAIFALGGTVEVENSIFVENIARTGGAVLVGGGSATLTHVTILAGSFPAVQGDGVHKQYGALRLRNSIIAGNWEEVDDCSGDLDEASGNLIQDWTCGADLGGNPNLSYVTPLDGSPALDAGDPRYCLSSDKIGVRRPQGGSCDIGAIESTSAIPAPTSIPVCTLRDRIKSANSNSAVGACPAGTSHDVITLTEDLALKVALPPITGTITIEGGGHTISGNRKNRIFHVDGGRLTINNLNLVNGFSLQPGGAILTSRGELTVNNSRFFGNSGESGGAIATLVGNRNLIVNNTSFEKNRADAYGGAIHVLSGPAAVANSSFIDNYAGSIGGAIYFDSRHDLATISNSTFGGSRALAGGAVGARNRKTTLTHVTMVDNFASNGHDVYVSDLKAVDVNIYNSILSGRNIGDACHGRVNDSRGNLIADGSCASALSGNPLLNGATGAPATFPLADFSPALDAADSQFCLETDQLGTPRPQAGARAAATALPARPADHRGQH
;
A
#
# COMPACT_ATOMS: atom_id res chain seq x y z
N MET A 1 5.00 -69.96 39.47
CA MET A 1 4.82 -70.14 38.02
C MET A 1 4.46 -68.78 37.43
N ILE A 2 5.44 -68.14 36.75
CA ILE A 2 5.33 -66.97 35.82
C ILE A 2 4.80 -65.68 36.47
N LEU A 3 5.60 -64.67 36.87
CA LEU A 3 6.57 -63.80 36.17
C LEU A 3 6.04 -63.18 34.86
N ILE A 4 5.40 -62.01 34.94
CA ILE A 4 5.43 -61.02 33.85
C ILE A 4 5.91 -59.69 34.44
N LEU A 5 7.04 -59.28 33.89
CA LEU A 5 7.81 -58.08 34.10
C LEU A 5 7.13 -56.92 33.34
N LEU A 6 6.70 -55.87 34.03
CA LEU A 6 6.37 -54.57 33.43
C LEU A 6 7.19 -53.51 34.16
N ILE A 7 8.42 -53.33 33.67
CA ILE A 7 9.26 -52.17 33.99
C ILE A 7 8.67 -51.00 33.20
N GLY A 8 7.77 -50.25 33.85
CA GLY A 8 7.41 -48.90 33.44
C GLY A 8 8.28 -47.93 34.23
N ILE A 9 9.19 -47.23 33.55
CA ILE A 9 9.96 -46.12 34.11
C ILE A 9 8.96 -45.00 34.43
N ALA A 10 8.45 -44.96 35.66
CA ALA A 10 7.86 -43.75 36.20
C ALA A 10 9.03 -42.77 36.43
N ARG A 11 9.20 -41.80 35.52
CA ARG A 11 10.07 -40.65 35.79
C ARG A 11 9.50 -39.95 37.03
N LEU A 12 10.26 -39.94 38.11
CA LEU A 12 9.96 -39.11 39.28
C LEU A 12 9.98 -37.65 38.79
N VAL A 13 8.82 -37.01 38.75
CA VAL A 13 8.68 -35.56 38.50
C VAL A 13 8.48 -34.92 39.85
N LEU A 14 9.37 -34.01 40.25
CA LEU A 14 9.24 -33.23 41.47
C LEU A 14 8.37 -32.00 41.17
N ILE A 15 7.19 -31.93 41.79
CA ILE A 15 6.26 -30.80 41.69
C ILE A 15 6.45 -29.94 42.94
N ILE A 16 6.82 -28.66 42.78
CA ILE A 16 6.99 -27.75 43.92
C ILE A 16 6.30 -26.41 43.66
N ALA A 17 5.73 -25.85 44.74
CA ALA A 17 4.86 -24.68 44.73
C ALA A 17 5.53 -23.42 45.28
N VAL A 18 5.37 -22.28 44.61
CA VAL A 18 5.89 -20.97 45.06
C VAL A 18 4.75 -20.07 45.53
N GLY A 19 4.90 -19.44 46.71
CA GLY A 19 4.00 -18.39 47.19
C GLY A 19 4.61 -17.42 48.23
N ALA A 20 4.19 -16.15 48.25
CA ALA A 20 4.53 -15.10 49.20
C ALA A 20 3.47 -15.00 50.32
N LEU A 21 3.93 -15.04 51.58
CA LEU A 21 3.10 -15.08 52.80
C LEU A 21 2.31 -13.79 53.09
N LEU A 22 1.26 -13.88 53.93
CA LEU A 22 1.29 -13.38 55.34
C LEU A 22 -0.05 -13.51 56.11
N THR A 23 0.01 -14.00 57.36
CA THR A 23 -0.42 -13.28 58.60
C THR A 23 0.13 -13.98 59.87
N SER A 24 1.33 -13.59 60.35
CA SER A 24 1.79 -13.55 61.77
C SER A 24 3.33 -13.58 61.86
N PRO A 25 3.97 -13.08 62.94
CA PRO A 25 5.41 -12.86 62.99
C PRO A 25 6.15 -14.15 63.38
N ALA A 26 6.36 -15.00 62.41
CA ALA A 26 7.44 -15.98 62.36
C ALA A 26 7.71 -16.20 60.88
N GLU A 27 8.82 -15.65 60.36
CA GLU A 27 9.26 -15.88 58.98
C GLU A 27 9.53 -17.38 58.81
N THR A 28 8.52 -18.13 58.36
CA THR A 28 8.75 -19.45 57.79
C THR A 28 9.54 -19.22 56.52
N PRO A 29 10.75 -19.77 56.40
CA PRO A 29 11.57 -19.45 55.26
C PRO A 29 10.99 -20.10 54.00
N VAL A 30 10.82 -19.29 52.95
CA VAL A 30 10.11 -19.70 51.73
C VAL A 30 11.13 -19.97 50.63
N CYS A 31 10.88 -21.04 49.88
CA CYS A 31 11.59 -21.34 48.65
C CYS A 31 11.13 -20.37 47.54
N THR A 32 11.99 -19.43 47.16
CA THR A 32 11.67 -18.41 46.15
C THR A 32 11.77 -18.97 44.73
N LEU A 33 11.28 -18.24 43.72
CA LEU A 33 11.47 -18.62 42.31
C LEU A 33 12.96 -18.69 41.93
N ALA A 34 13.79 -17.77 42.46
CA ALA A 34 15.22 -17.77 42.22
C ALA A 34 15.91 -19.01 42.82
N ASP A 35 15.56 -19.35 44.07
CA ASP A 35 16.09 -20.54 44.74
C ASP A 35 15.66 -21.83 44.02
N HIS A 36 14.43 -21.88 43.51
CA HIS A 36 13.92 -22.99 42.72
C HIS A 36 14.71 -23.22 41.44
N ILE A 37 14.97 -22.15 40.68
CA ILE A 37 15.75 -22.24 39.44
C ILE A 37 17.17 -22.69 39.76
N TRP A 38 17.77 -22.18 40.85
CA TRP A 38 19.10 -22.62 41.26
C TRP A 38 19.11 -24.11 41.62
N SER A 39 18.16 -24.56 42.44
CA SER A 39 18.10 -25.97 42.86
C SER A 39 17.87 -26.93 41.69
N ALA A 40 17.10 -26.49 40.69
CA ALA A 40 16.85 -27.23 39.46
C ALA A 40 18.08 -27.26 38.53
N ASN A 41 18.80 -26.14 38.42
CA ASN A 41 20.02 -26.08 37.63
C ASN A 41 21.13 -26.97 38.19
N THR A 42 21.29 -27.03 39.52
CA THR A 42 22.41 -27.73 40.16
C THR A 42 22.08 -29.14 40.64
N ASN A 43 20.80 -29.52 40.69
CA ASN A 43 20.34 -30.74 41.37
C ASN A 43 20.79 -30.82 42.84
N THR A 44 20.89 -29.67 43.50
CA THR A 44 21.25 -29.57 44.93
C THR A 44 20.24 -28.69 45.66
N ALA A 45 20.00 -28.95 46.94
CA ALA A 45 19.13 -28.09 47.74
C ALA A 45 19.73 -26.67 47.86
N VAL A 46 18.87 -25.65 47.81
CA VAL A 46 19.24 -24.23 47.87
C VAL A 46 18.22 -23.52 48.75
N GLY A 47 18.69 -22.77 49.74
CA GLY A 47 17.79 -22.14 50.71
C GLY A 47 16.85 -23.18 51.34
N PHE A 48 15.54 -23.00 51.14
CA PHE A 48 14.49 -23.90 51.61
C PHE A 48 13.90 -24.78 50.51
N CYS A 49 14.51 -24.75 49.32
CA CYS A 49 14.15 -25.58 48.19
C CYS A 49 14.84 -26.94 48.28
N PRO A 50 14.09 -28.04 48.12
CA PRO A 50 14.70 -29.36 47.98
C PRO A 50 15.58 -29.40 46.71
N ALA A 51 16.51 -30.36 46.66
CA ALA A 51 17.29 -30.58 45.46
C ALA A 51 16.38 -30.90 44.27
N GLY A 52 16.69 -30.31 43.11
CA GLY A 52 16.03 -30.62 41.86
C GLY A 52 16.36 -32.01 41.33
N THR A 53 15.86 -32.28 40.13
CA THR A 53 16.04 -33.50 39.36
C THR A 53 16.48 -33.16 37.94
N SER A 54 16.73 -34.18 37.09
CA SER A 54 17.06 -33.91 35.68
C SER A 54 15.92 -33.24 34.89
N HIS A 55 14.71 -33.13 35.46
CA HIS A 55 13.58 -32.42 34.89
C HIS A 55 12.63 -31.92 36.00
N ASP A 56 12.67 -30.62 36.28
CA ASP A 56 11.89 -30.02 37.37
C ASP A 56 10.65 -29.27 36.87
N VAL A 57 9.56 -29.35 37.65
CA VAL A 57 8.32 -28.62 37.39
C VAL A 57 8.07 -27.64 38.54
N ILE A 58 8.09 -26.35 38.20
CA ILE A 58 7.81 -25.24 39.11
C ILE A 58 6.38 -24.77 38.87
N THR A 59 5.52 -24.88 39.87
CA THR A 59 4.14 -24.38 39.80
C THR A 59 4.03 -23.04 40.53
N ILE A 60 3.57 -22.02 39.82
CA ILE A 60 3.26 -20.71 40.38
C ILE A 60 1.86 -20.76 41.00
N ARG A 61 1.69 -20.19 42.19
CA ARG A 61 0.39 -20.18 42.91
C ARG A 61 -0.15 -18.80 43.23
N GLU A 62 0.64 -17.78 42.92
CA GLU A 62 0.25 -16.38 43.04
C GLU A 62 1.15 -15.53 42.14
N ASP A 63 0.75 -14.27 41.97
CA ASP A 63 1.54 -13.34 41.17
C ASP A 63 2.88 -13.04 41.85
N ILE A 64 3.94 -13.05 41.05
CA ILE A 64 5.32 -12.80 41.48
C ILE A 64 5.78 -11.47 40.89
N THR A 65 6.27 -10.56 41.73
CA THR A 65 7.00 -9.37 41.29
C THR A 65 8.46 -9.53 41.67
N LEU A 66 9.36 -9.48 40.68
CA LEU A 66 10.79 -9.67 40.90
C LEU A 66 11.38 -8.47 41.64
N SER A 67 12.03 -8.75 42.77
CA SER A 67 12.87 -7.79 43.50
C SER A 67 14.36 -7.92 43.17
N GLU A 68 14.73 -8.97 42.45
CA GLU A 68 16.10 -9.26 42.02
C GLU A 68 16.10 -10.06 40.70
N ALA A 69 17.25 -10.11 40.03
CA ALA A 69 17.41 -10.85 38.80
C ALA A 69 17.39 -12.37 39.06
N LEU A 70 16.66 -13.12 38.25
CA LEU A 70 16.66 -14.58 38.30
C LEU A 70 17.97 -15.16 37.74
N PRO A 71 18.47 -16.28 38.30
CA PRO A 71 19.63 -16.97 37.74
C PRO A 71 19.33 -17.53 36.34
N PRO A 72 20.36 -17.67 35.47
CA PRO A 72 20.16 -18.21 34.14
C PRO A 72 19.72 -19.67 34.20
N ILE A 73 18.85 -20.09 33.28
CA ILE A 73 18.39 -21.47 33.16
C ILE A 73 19.37 -22.25 32.29
N THR A 74 20.05 -23.21 32.92
CA THR A 74 21.02 -24.10 32.28
C THR A 74 20.57 -25.56 32.30
N GLY A 75 19.62 -25.91 33.18
CA GLY A 75 19.00 -27.22 33.28
C GLY A 75 17.75 -27.38 32.41
N THR A 76 16.96 -28.43 32.67
CA THR A 76 15.64 -28.63 32.05
C THR A 76 14.54 -28.31 33.06
N ILE A 77 13.77 -27.26 32.80
CA ILE A 77 12.76 -26.72 33.72
C ILE A 77 11.44 -26.51 32.98
N THR A 78 10.35 -26.90 33.61
CA THR A 78 8.98 -26.53 33.23
C THR A 78 8.40 -25.58 34.27
N ILE A 79 7.83 -24.46 33.83
CA ILE A 79 7.11 -23.51 34.68
C ILE A 79 5.63 -23.53 34.29
N GLU A 80 4.79 -23.94 35.23
CA GLU A 80 3.34 -23.93 35.12
C GLU A 80 2.79 -22.75 35.90
N GLY A 81 2.31 -21.73 35.20
CA GLY A 81 1.88 -20.47 35.80
C GLY A 81 0.52 -20.49 36.45
N GLY A 82 -0.40 -21.38 36.03
CA GLY A 82 -1.78 -21.36 36.53
C GLY A 82 -2.51 -20.03 36.27
N ASP A 83 -2.20 -19.37 35.16
CA ASP A 83 -2.63 -18.02 34.75
C ASP A 83 -2.09 -16.87 35.63
N HIS A 84 -1.19 -17.14 36.57
CA HIS A 84 -0.52 -16.10 37.37
C HIS A 84 0.48 -15.27 36.58
N THR A 85 0.80 -14.09 37.10
CA THR A 85 1.74 -13.14 36.50
C THR A 85 3.12 -13.24 37.15
N ILE A 86 4.18 -13.25 36.35
CA ILE A 86 5.55 -12.96 36.76
C ILE A 86 5.92 -11.59 36.17
N SER A 87 6.11 -10.61 37.03
CA SER A 87 6.42 -9.22 36.67
C SER A 87 7.90 -8.93 36.88
N GLY A 88 8.56 -8.35 35.87
CA GLY A 88 9.93 -7.82 35.98
C GLY A 88 10.02 -6.44 36.64
N ASP A 89 8.91 -5.88 37.11
CA ASP A 89 8.77 -4.57 37.76
C ASP A 89 9.35 -3.37 36.99
N GLY A 90 9.48 -3.49 35.67
CA GLY A 90 10.12 -2.50 34.81
C GLY A 90 11.64 -2.43 34.96
N GLN A 91 12.25 -3.34 35.71
CA GLN A 91 13.68 -3.31 36.05
C GLN A 91 14.44 -4.56 35.61
N PHE A 92 13.79 -5.72 35.60
CA PHE A 92 14.46 -7.00 35.44
C PHE A 92 14.05 -7.71 34.16
N ARG A 93 15.02 -8.45 33.60
CA ARG A 93 14.70 -9.56 32.71
C ARG A 93 14.08 -10.68 33.54
N ILE A 94 13.04 -11.33 33.02
CA ILE A 94 12.44 -12.47 33.73
C ILE A 94 13.29 -13.73 33.54
N PHE A 95 13.41 -14.28 32.33
CA PHE A 95 14.17 -15.51 32.09
C PHE A 95 15.34 -15.32 31.10
N ASP A 96 16.53 -15.78 31.49
CA ASP A 96 17.68 -15.96 30.61
C ASP A 96 17.98 -17.45 30.47
N VAL A 97 17.69 -18.04 29.31
CA VAL A 97 17.92 -19.46 29.01
C VAL A 97 19.23 -19.59 28.24
N SER A 98 20.22 -20.24 28.84
CA SER A 98 21.57 -20.37 28.29
C SER A 98 21.96 -21.85 28.22
N GLY A 99 21.72 -22.49 27.07
CA GLY A 99 21.94 -23.93 26.87
C GLY A 99 20.99 -24.86 27.63
N GLY A 100 20.08 -24.29 28.42
CA GLY A 100 19.02 -25.02 29.10
C GLY A 100 17.79 -25.27 28.22
N ASN A 101 16.87 -26.05 28.76
CA ASN A 101 15.58 -26.35 28.16
C ASN A 101 14.46 -25.77 29.05
N LEU A 102 13.74 -24.78 28.56
CA LEU A 102 12.64 -24.15 29.29
C LEU A 102 11.31 -24.46 28.63
N THR A 103 10.33 -24.95 29.41
CA THR A 103 8.91 -24.96 29.01
C THR A 103 8.15 -23.98 29.88
N LEU A 104 7.47 -23.02 29.25
CA LEU A 104 6.55 -22.08 29.90
C LEU A 104 5.13 -22.41 29.51
N LYS A 105 4.24 -22.51 30.50
CA LYS A 105 2.83 -22.85 30.26
C LYS A 105 1.89 -22.06 31.16
N ASP A 106 0.81 -21.55 30.57
CA ASP A 106 -0.31 -20.92 31.28
C ASP A 106 0.17 -19.83 32.27
N VAL A 107 0.96 -18.86 31.80
CA VAL A 107 1.57 -17.80 32.64
C VAL A 107 1.54 -16.44 31.92
N THR A 108 1.45 -15.34 32.67
CA THR A 108 1.68 -14.00 32.14
C THR A 108 3.08 -13.50 32.51
N LEU A 109 3.89 -13.10 31.54
CA LEU A 109 5.18 -12.45 31.73
C LEU A 109 5.03 -10.96 31.38
N ALA A 110 5.15 -10.09 32.39
CA ALA A 110 4.81 -8.69 32.25
C ALA A 110 5.87 -7.72 32.75
N LYS A 111 5.84 -6.49 32.21
CA LYS A 111 6.66 -5.36 32.67
C LYS A 111 8.13 -5.72 32.81
N ALA A 112 8.66 -6.58 31.94
CA ALA A 112 10.07 -6.87 31.95
C ALA A 112 10.85 -5.74 31.27
N SER A 113 12.10 -5.52 31.71
CA SER A 113 12.97 -4.51 31.13
C SER A 113 14.40 -5.03 31.00
N ALA A 114 14.99 -4.91 29.81
CA ALA A 114 16.37 -5.30 29.54
C ALA A 114 16.92 -4.67 28.26
N ASP A 115 18.24 -4.70 28.06
CA ASP A 115 18.82 -4.27 26.78
C ASP A 115 18.37 -5.18 25.61
N TYR A 116 18.32 -6.49 25.83
CA TYR A 116 17.91 -7.48 24.82
C TYR A 116 16.89 -8.43 25.43
N SER A 117 15.75 -8.63 24.77
CA SER A 117 14.74 -9.65 25.10
C SER A 117 14.38 -9.66 26.59
N SER A 118 13.44 -8.80 26.97
CA SER A 118 13.21 -8.51 28.38
C SER A 118 12.44 -9.59 29.13
N ALA A 119 11.48 -10.29 28.51
CA ALA A 119 10.80 -11.40 29.19
C ALA A 119 11.62 -12.69 29.10
N VAL A 120 11.99 -13.13 27.89
CA VAL A 120 12.73 -14.38 27.67
C VAL A 120 13.85 -14.19 26.67
N ARG A 121 15.09 -14.40 27.11
CA ARG A 121 16.27 -14.44 26.23
C ARG A 121 16.75 -15.88 26.06
N ALA A 122 16.87 -16.36 24.83
CA ALA A 122 17.42 -17.67 24.49
C ALA A 122 18.77 -17.56 23.77
N ARG A 123 19.78 -18.28 24.27
CA ARG A 123 21.16 -18.28 23.77
C ARG A 123 21.90 -19.58 24.06
N ASN A 124 23.07 -19.79 23.46
CA ASN A 124 23.98 -20.91 23.67
C ASN A 124 23.30 -22.28 23.51
N GLY A 125 22.55 -22.52 22.43
CA GLY A 125 21.85 -23.79 22.20
C GLY A 125 20.60 -24.02 23.04
N ALA A 126 20.04 -22.95 23.63
CA ALA A 126 18.82 -23.03 24.41
C ALA A 126 17.63 -23.59 23.59
N ARG A 127 16.79 -24.38 24.25
CA ARG A 127 15.50 -24.82 23.70
C ARG A 127 14.36 -24.29 24.56
N VAL A 128 13.48 -23.50 23.98
CA VAL A 128 12.40 -22.85 24.70
C VAL A 128 11.06 -23.18 24.07
N SER A 129 10.14 -23.73 24.85
CA SER A 129 8.76 -23.99 24.46
C SER A 129 7.82 -23.09 25.25
N ILE A 130 7.04 -22.29 24.55
CA ILE A 130 6.11 -21.29 25.09
C ILE A 130 4.71 -21.71 24.67
N LEU A 131 3.87 -22.06 25.63
CA LEU A 131 2.51 -22.55 25.39
C LEU A 131 1.50 -21.76 26.22
N LYS A 132 0.56 -21.07 25.57
CA LYS A 132 -0.46 -20.30 26.28
C LYS A 132 0.12 -19.29 27.27
N VAL A 133 1.12 -18.54 26.81
CA VAL A 133 1.79 -17.52 27.61
C VAL A 133 1.37 -16.15 27.10
N ALA A 134 1.10 -15.23 28.03
CA ALA A 134 0.85 -13.82 27.71
C ALA A 134 2.09 -12.97 28.00
N PHE A 135 2.54 -12.17 27.04
CA PHE A 135 3.64 -11.21 27.16
C PHE A 135 3.08 -9.80 27.08
N ARG A 136 3.10 -9.06 28.20
CA ARG A 136 2.47 -7.74 28.31
C ARG A 136 3.43 -6.65 28.77
N ASP A 137 3.40 -5.49 28.11
CA ASP A 137 4.10 -4.29 28.56
C ASP A 137 5.62 -4.49 28.75
N ASN A 138 6.23 -5.40 27.98
CA ASN A 138 7.65 -5.70 28.08
C ASN A 138 8.45 -4.74 27.20
N THR A 139 9.55 -4.20 27.73
CA THR A 139 10.34 -3.16 27.07
C THR A 139 11.80 -3.58 26.91
N ALA A 140 12.36 -3.44 25.71
CA ALA A 140 13.78 -3.68 25.48
C ALA A 140 14.40 -2.75 24.42
N ARG A 141 15.73 -2.77 24.24
CA ARG A 141 16.34 -2.13 23.06
C ARG A 141 16.11 -2.95 21.79
N SER A 142 16.09 -4.28 21.89
CA SER A 142 15.77 -5.22 20.81
C SER A 142 15.03 -6.44 21.35
N GLY A 143 13.91 -6.81 20.71
CA GLY A 143 13.03 -7.90 21.16
C GLY A 143 12.29 -7.50 22.43
N GLY A 144 11.13 -6.84 22.32
CA GLY A 144 10.46 -6.28 23.50
C GLY A 144 10.13 -7.34 24.54
N ALA A 145 9.72 -8.55 24.11
CA ALA A 145 9.42 -9.67 24.99
C ALA A 145 10.44 -10.82 24.85
N VAL A 146 10.57 -11.40 23.66
CA VAL A 146 11.31 -12.65 23.45
C VAL A 146 12.42 -12.46 22.41
N GLY A 147 13.50 -13.22 22.52
CA GLY A 147 14.43 -13.30 21.40
C GLY A 147 15.39 -14.47 21.40
N SER A 148 15.89 -14.74 20.19
CA SER A 148 16.80 -15.83 19.85
C SER A 148 18.10 -15.26 19.30
N GLN A 149 19.24 -15.62 19.89
CA GLN A 149 20.54 -15.01 19.57
C GLN A 149 21.43 -15.84 18.65
N ASP A 150 21.57 -17.14 18.94
CA ASP A 150 22.56 -18.01 18.30
C ASP A 150 21.90 -19.01 17.34
N ASP A 151 22.67 -19.51 16.38
CA ASP A 151 22.17 -20.37 15.29
C ASP A 151 21.64 -21.74 15.75
N ASP A 152 22.03 -22.19 16.94
CA ASP A 152 21.63 -23.47 17.53
C ASP A 152 20.44 -23.36 18.50
N VAL A 153 19.87 -22.16 18.68
CA VAL A 153 18.68 -21.93 19.50
C VAL A 153 17.43 -22.45 18.79
N VAL A 154 16.53 -23.06 19.56
CA VAL A 154 15.20 -23.49 19.10
C VAL A 154 14.13 -22.89 19.99
N LEU A 155 13.23 -22.11 19.40
CA LEU A 155 12.11 -21.47 20.07
C LEU A 155 10.80 -21.94 19.43
N SER A 156 9.88 -22.46 20.23
CA SER A 156 8.53 -22.81 19.80
C SER A 156 7.52 -22.00 20.60
N VAL A 157 6.62 -21.29 19.91
CA VAL A 157 5.59 -20.44 20.49
C VAL A 157 4.24 -20.90 19.97
N ARG A 158 3.35 -21.28 20.88
CA ARG A 158 2.01 -21.79 20.52
C ARG A 158 0.93 -21.20 21.42
N ASP A 159 -0.21 -20.89 20.82
CA ASP A 159 -1.41 -20.40 21.51
C ASP A 159 -1.12 -19.20 22.44
N SER A 160 -0.13 -18.38 22.10
CA SER A 160 0.40 -17.35 22.99
C SER A 160 0.03 -15.94 22.53
N ASP A 161 0.17 -14.98 23.42
CA ASP A 161 -0.32 -13.63 23.23
C ASP A 161 0.78 -12.59 23.54
N PHE A 162 1.09 -11.72 22.57
CA PHE A 162 2.06 -10.65 22.70
C PHE A 162 1.34 -9.32 22.54
N ARG A 163 1.22 -8.57 23.64
CA ARG A 163 0.50 -7.30 23.67
C ARG A 163 1.33 -6.17 24.24
N ASP A 164 1.25 -5.02 23.57
CA ASP A 164 1.78 -3.75 24.06
C ASP A 164 3.29 -3.83 24.43
N ASN A 165 4.06 -4.66 23.73
CA ASN A 165 5.50 -4.76 23.94
C ASN A 165 6.24 -3.72 23.08
N LEU A 166 7.32 -3.17 23.62
CA LEU A 166 8.05 -2.05 23.03
C LEU A 166 9.54 -2.37 22.83
N ALA A 167 10.05 -2.11 21.62
CA ALA A 167 11.49 -2.19 21.37
C ALA A 167 12.03 -1.19 20.34
N GLY A 168 13.34 -1.17 20.16
CA GLY A 168 13.96 -0.50 19.01
C GLY A 168 13.77 -1.28 17.70
N ASP A 169 13.94 -2.60 17.75
CA ASP A 169 13.62 -3.55 16.66
C ASP A 169 12.89 -4.77 17.26
N GLY A 170 11.90 -5.31 16.55
CA GLY A 170 11.14 -6.47 17.01
C GLY A 170 10.36 -6.16 18.28
N GLY A 171 9.26 -5.42 18.15
CA GLY A 171 8.50 -4.92 19.31
C GLY A 171 8.03 -6.05 20.23
N ALA A 172 7.76 -7.24 19.71
CA ALA A 172 7.54 -8.45 20.49
C ALA A 172 8.75 -9.40 20.46
N ILE A 173 9.15 -9.84 19.25
CA ILE A 173 10.14 -10.89 19.06
C ILE A 173 11.28 -10.38 18.16
N THR A 174 12.51 -10.67 18.56
CA THR A 174 13.70 -10.46 17.73
C THR A 174 14.41 -11.79 17.48
N VAL A 175 14.80 -12.04 16.24
CA VAL A 175 15.48 -13.28 15.82
C VAL A 175 16.79 -12.91 15.15
N SER A 176 17.90 -13.05 15.89
CA SER A 176 19.26 -12.84 15.38
C SER A 176 19.84 -14.11 14.77
N GLY A 177 19.43 -15.27 15.26
CA GLY A 177 19.84 -16.61 14.82
C GLY A 177 18.87 -17.68 15.34
N GLY A 178 19.04 -18.93 14.90
CA GLY A 178 18.26 -20.08 15.36
C GLY A 178 16.96 -20.32 14.59
N SER A 179 16.14 -21.25 15.08
CA SER A 179 14.83 -21.60 14.51
C SER A 179 13.70 -21.19 15.45
N VAL A 180 12.74 -20.45 14.92
CA VAL A 180 11.58 -19.93 15.65
C VAL A 180 10.28 -20.35 14.96
N ASP A 181 9.53 -21.24 15.61
CA ASP A 181 8.25 -21.74 15.11
C ASP A 181 7.11 -21.14 15.94
N ILE A 182 6.20 -20.43 15.28
CA ILE A 182 5.09 -19.71 15.90
C ILE A 182 3.78 -20.23 15.32
N SER A 183 2.86 -20.67 16.18
CA SER A 183 1.55 -21.16 15.75
C SER A 183 0.42 -20.64 16.63
N ALA A 184 -0.75 -20.41 16.03
CA ALA A 184 -1.99 -20.07 16.72
C ALA A 184 -1.86 -18.88 17.69
N SER A 185 -0.94 -17.94 17.45
CA SER A 185 -0.58 -16.88 18.41
C SER A 185 -1.13 -15.51 17.98
N ASN A 186 -1.12 -14.55 18.91
CA ASN A 186 -1.59 -13.18 18.69
C ASN A 186 -0.47 -12.18 18.95
N PHE A 187 -0.33 -11.20 18.05
CA PHE A 187 0.56 -10.05 18.19
C PHE A 187 -0.28 -8.80 18.04
N VAL A 188 -0.59 -8.13 19.15
CA VAL A 188 -1.47 -6.95 19.15
C VAL A 188 -0.73 -5.75 19.71
N LYS A 189 -0.72 -4.63 18.99
CA LYS A 189 -0.16 -3.35 19.48
C LYS A 189 1.31 -3.40 19.91
N ASN A 190 2.11 -4.29 19.33
CA ASN A 190 3.55 -4.28 19.57
C ASN A 190 4.21 -3.19 18.73
N THR A 191 5.12 -2.45 19.34
CA THR A 191 5.71 -1.25 18.73
C THR A 191 7.23 -1.38 18.66
N ALA A 192 7.79 -1.13 17.47
CA ALA A 192 9.22 -0.98 17.27
C ALA A 192 9.54 0.42 16.74
N ALA A 193 10.54 1.09 17.33
CA ALA A 193 10.95 2.42 16.87
C ALA A 193 11.52 2.42 15.45
N ARG A 194 12.04 1.28 14.96
CA ARG A 194 12.74 1.18 13.66
C ARG A 194 12.18 0.09 12.77
N ARG A 195 12.26 -1.18 13.15
CA ARG A 195 11.98 -2.32 12.25
C ARG A 195 11.17 -3.42 12.93
N GLY A 196 10.19 -3.97 12.23
CA GLY A 196 9.42 -5.14 12.67
C GLY A 196 8.60 -4.84 13.94
N GLY A 197 7.42 -4.25 13.80
CA GLY A 197 6.63 -3.84 14.96
C GLY A 197 6.26 -4.99 15.88
N ALA A 198 5.99 -6.17 15.33
CA ALA A 198 5.89 -7.42 16.09
C ALA A 198 7.20 -8.21 16.01
N ILE A 199 7.62 -8.59 14.80
CA ILE A 199 8.72 -9.52 14.59
C ILE A 199 9.80 -8.87 13.72
N PHE A 200 11.04 -8.93 14.20
CA PHE A 200 12.22 -8.62 13.40
C PHE A 200 13.10 -9.86 13.23
N ALA A 201 13.14 -10.39 12.01
CA ALA A 201 14.00 -11.50 11.61
C ALA A 201 15.30 -10.97 11.01
N LEU A 202 16.27 -10.66 11.87
CA LEU A 202 17.61 -10.23 11.44
C LEU A 202 18.38 -11.39 10.80
N GLY A 203 18.31 -12.58 11.42
CA GLY A 203 18.90 -13.84 10.96
C GLY A 203 17.97 -15.01 11.26
N GLY A 204 18.49 -16.24 11.19
CA GLY A 204 17.74 -17.46 11.52
C GLY A 204 16.55 -17.78 10.59
N THR A 205 15.70 -18.71 11.04
CA THR A 205 14.46 -19.13 10.37
C THR A 205 13.26 -18.81 11.26
N VAL A 206 12.23 -18.20 10.68
CA VAL A 206 10.96 -17.92 11.34
C VAL A 206 9.81 -18.56 10.55
N GLU A 207 9.09 -19.47 11.17
CA GLU A 207 7.88 -20.05 10.60
C GLU A 207 6.68 -19.60 11.42
N VAL A 208 5.67 -19.01 10.76
CA VAL A 208 4.47 -18.51 11.42
C VAL A 208 3.24 -19.11 10.75
N GLU A 209 2.41 -19.76 11.57
CA GLU A 209 1.18 -20.43 11.12
C GLU A 209 -0.04 -19.96 11.93
N ASN A 210 -1.19 -19.82 11.26
CA ASN A 210 -2.49 -19.56 11.91
C ASN A 210 -2.45 -18.43 12.96
N SER A 211 -1.73 -17.35 12.67
CA SER A 211 -1.45 -16.30 13.67
C SER A 211 -1.96 -14.93 13.21
N ILE A 212 -2.29 -14.10 14.18
CA ILE A 212 -2.91 -12.78 13.96
C ILE A 212 -1.95 -11.69 14.39
N PHE A 213 -1.80 -10.68 13.54
CA PHE A 213 -1.02 -9.46 13.79
C PHE A 213 -1.95 -8.26 13.62
N VAL A 214 -2.24 -7.54 14.69
CA VAL A 214 -3.18 -6.42 14.67
C VAL A 214 -2.54 -5.20 15.30
N GLU A 215 -2.58 -4.07 14.59
CA GLU A 215 -2.13 -2.77 15.10
C GLU A 215 -0.66 -2.75 15.57
N ASN A 216 0.20 -3.58 14.96
CA ASN A 216 1.64 -3.52 15.22
C ASN A 216 2.28 -2.39 14.40
N ILE A 217 3.25 -1.68 14.99
CA ILE A 217 3.76 -0.42 14.45
C ILE A 217 5.28 -0.43 14.36
N ALA A 218 5.82 -0.05 13.19
CA ALA A 218 7.22 0.27 12.98
C ALA A 218 7.42 1.19 11.77
N ARG A 219 8.60 1.81 11.65
CA ARG A 219 9.00 2.60 10.46
C ARG A 219 9.28 1.75 9.21
N THR A 220 9.43 0.45 9.35
CA THR A 220 9.61 -0.48 8.23
C THR A 220 9.19 -1.86 8.71
N GLY A 221 8.32 -2.55 7.95
CA GLY A 221 7.70 -3.80 8.41
C GLY A 221 6.83 -3.58 9.65
N GLY A 222 5.69 -2.90 9.47
CA GLY A 222 4.73 -2.55 10.52
C GLY A 222 4.42 -3.72 11.45
N ALA A 223 4.20 -4.92 10.90
CA ALA A 223 4.15 -6.14 11.68
C ALA A 223 5.46 -6.93 11.62
N VAL A 224 5.93 -7.27 10.42
CA VAL A 224 7.06 -8.19 10.22
C VAL A 224 8.11 -7.56 9.31
N LEU A 225 9.37 -7.65 9.72
CA LEU A 225 10.50 -7.31 8.85
C LEU A 225 11.52 -8.45 8.78
N VAL A 226 11.92 -8.81 7.56
CA VAL A 226 13.01 -9.74 7.28
C VAL A 226 14.26 -8.97 6.85
N GLY A 227 15.21 -8.85 7.77
CA GLY A 227 16.47 -8.13 7.57
C GLY A 227 17.47 -8.95 6.76
N GLY A 228 17.79 -10.16 7.21
CA GLY A 228 18.75 -11.06 6.56
C GLY A 228 18.47 -12.56 6.76
N GLY A 229 17.58 -12.93 7.68
CA GLY A 229 17.13 -14.31 7.90
C GLY A 229 16.11 -14.78 6.87
N SER A 230 15.31 -15.79 7.24
CA SER A 230 14.18 -16.22 6.43
C SER A 230 12.89 -16.25 7.24
N ALA A 231 11.77 -15.90 6.60
CA ALA A 231 10.45 -16.02 7.18
C ALA A 231 9.47 -16.69 6.21
N THR A 232 8.68 -17.63 6.73
CA THR A 232 7.54 -18.22 6.04
C THR A 232 6.28 -17.91 6.84
N LEU A 233 5.34 -17.21 6.24
CA LEU A 233 4.07 -16.83 6.86
C LEU A 233 2.93 -17.58 6.14
N THR A 234 2.23 -18.46 6.86
CA THR A 234 1.19 -19.34 6.31
C THR A 234 -0.11 -19.18 7.11
N HIS A 235 -1.22 -18.85 6.45
CA HIS A 235 -2.50 -18.54 7.14
C HIS A 235 -2.34 -17.50 8.24
N VAL A 236 -1.68 -16.38 7.93
CA VAL A 236 -1.62 -15.24 8.85
C VAL A 236 -2.60 -14.14 8.42
N THR A 237 -3.13 -13.41 9.39
CA THR A 237 -3.92 -12.20 9.12
C THR A 237 -3.20 -11.01 9.75
N ILE A 238 -2.74 -10.09 8.91
CA ILE A 238 -2.00 -8.89 9.30
C ILE A 238 -2.86 -7.67 8.97
N LEU A 239 -3.25 -6.93 10.02
CA LEU A 239 -4.07 -5.73 9.91
C LEU A 239 -3.36 -4.57 10.61
N ALA A 240 -3.05 -3.52 9.87
CA ALA A 240 -2.56 -2.29 10.48
C ALA A 240 -3.69 -1.53 11.17
N GLY A 241 -3.33 -0.76 12.20
CA GLY A 241 -4.24 0.13 12.90
C GLY A 241 -4.43 1.44 12.16
N SER A 242 -5.59 2.08 12.36
CA SER A 242 -5.89 3.41 11.86
C SER A 242 -5.17 4.49 12.68
N PHE A 243 -3.86 4.71 12.43
CA PHE A 243 -3.09 5.78 13.07
C PHE A 243 -2.30 6.65 12.07
N PRO A 244 -2.27 7.98 12.25
CA PRO A 244 -1.74 8.94 11.25
C PRO A 244 -0.24 9.28 11.38
N ALA A 245 0.62 8.42 11.98
CA ALA A 245 2.01 8.78 12.24
C ALA A 245 3.01 7.62 11.99
N VAL A 246 3.60 7.64 10.77
CA VAL A 246 4.78 6.89 10.27
C VAL A 246 4.64 5.36 10.21
N GLN A 247 5.10 4.62 9.20
CA GLN A 247 5.12 4.62 7.72
C GLN A 247 5.97 3.37 7.44
N GLY A 248 5.36 2.20 7.36
CA GLY A 248 6.07 0.95 7.11
C GLY A 248 5.10 -0.08 6.59
N ASP A 249 5.47 -0.77 5.52
CA ASP A 249 4.68 -1.83 4.90
C ASP A 249 4.29 -2.86 5.97
N GLY A 250 3.10 -3.46 5.91
CA GLY A 250 2.67 -4.47 6.89
C GLY A 250 3.71 -5.59 7.01
N VAL A 251 4.26 -6.02 5.87
CA VAL A 251 5.40 -6.94 5.79
C VAL A 251 6.49 -6.38 4.87
N HIS A 252 7.74 -6.41 5.32
CA HIS A 252 8.88 -5.89 4.56
C HIS A 252 10.01 -6.92 4.44
N LYS A 253 10.50 -7.15 3.22
CA LYS A 253 11.72 -7.91 2.93
C LYS A 253 12.85 -6.97 2.53
N GLN A 254 13.95 -6.99 3.27
CA GLN A 254 15.14 -6.17 2.98
C GLN A 254 16.23 -6.94 2.21
N TYR A 255 16.80 -8.01 2.80
CA TYR A 255 17.86 -8.82 2.15
C TYR A 255 17.68 -10.34 2.24
N GLY A 256 16.90 -10.83 3.21
CA GLY A 256 16.70 -12.26 3.49
C GLY A 256 15.75 -12.98 2.52
N ALA A 257 15.10 -14.06 2.98
CA ALA A 257 14.05 -14.76 2.22
C ALA A 257 12.67 -14.58 2.87
N LEU A 258 11.64 -14.28 2.09
CA LEU A 258 10.26 -14.14 2.55
C LEU A 258 9.29 -14.92 1.66
N ARG A 259 8.54 -15.83 2.27
CA ARG A 259 7.48 -16.61 1.65
C ARG A 259 6.15 -16.31 2.32
N LEU A 260 5.14 -16.01 1.52
CA LEU A 260 3.80 -15.72 1.99
C LEU A 260 2.81 -16.72 1.37
N ARG A 261 2.00 -17.38 2.19
CA ARG A 261 1.06 -18.43 1.77
C ARG A 261 -0.29 -18.26 2.44
N ASN A 262 -1.37 -18.30 1.68
CA ASN A 262 -2.75 -18.27 2.20
C ASN A 262 -2.99 -17.17 3.26
N SER A 263 -2.40 -15.99 3.09
CA SER A 263 -2.36 -14.96 4.13
C SER A 263 -3.03 -13.66 3.69
N ILE A 264 -3.60 -12.95 4.66
CA ILE A 264 -4.21 -11.62 4.49
C ILE A 264 -3.25 -10.55 5.00
N ILE A 265 -3.01 -9.52 4.18
CA ILE A 265 -2.36 -8.28 4.61
C ILE A 265 -3.22 -7.11 4.15
N ALA A 266 -3.69 -6.29 5.08
CA ALA A 266 -4.59 -5.18 4.78
C ALA A 266 -4.55 -4.07 5.83
N GLY A 267 -5.18 -2.94 5.52
CA GLY A 267 -5.37 -1.80 6.41
C GLY A 267 -4.11 -0.99 6.63
N ASN A 268 -3.04 -1.21 5.86
CA ASN A 268 -1.86 -0.35 5.91
C ASN A 268 -2.18 0.98 5.19
N TRP A 269 -1.37 2.00 5.45
CA TRP A 269 -1.62 3.35 4.98
C TRP A 269 -1.64 3.41 3.45
N GLU A 270 -2.68 4.00 2.85
CA GLU A 270 -2.84 4.26 1.39
C GLU A 270 -1.61 4.85 0.64
N GLU A 271 -0.60 5.38 1.33
CA GLU A 271 0.63 5.92 0.73
C GLU A 271 1.84 4.96 0.82
N VAL A 272 1.70 3.80 1.47
CA VAL A 272 2.74 2.79 1.71
C VAL A 272 2.22 1.43 1.26
N ASP A 273 3.07 0.63 0.63
CA ASP A 273 2.68 -0.69 0.13
C ASP A 273 2.29 -1.61 1.32
N ASP A 274 1.24 -2.44 1.22
CA ASP A 274 0.84 -3.39 2.29
C ASP A 274 1.95 -4.43 2.55
N CYS A 275 2.63 -4.79 1.47
CA CYS A 275 3.80 -5.63 1.46
C CYS A 275 4.86 -5.04 0.53
N SER A 276 6.13 -5.07 0.93
CA SER A 276 7.21 -4.63 0.05
C SER A 276 8.45 -5.52 0.12
N GLY A 277 9.30 -5.34 -0.90
CA GLY A 277 10.38 -6.24 -1.23
C GLY A 277 9.91 -7.40 -2.11
N ASP A 278 10.82 -7.93 -2.92
CA ASP A 278 10.48 -9.04 -3.83
C ASP A 278 10.27 -10.33 -3.04
N LEU A 279 9.04 -10.84 -2.99
CA LEU A 279 8.77 -12.12 -2.35
C LEU A 279 9.44 -13.27 -3.10
N ASP A 280 10.01 -14.22 -2.35
CA ASP A 280 10.57 -15.45 -2.94
C ASP A 280 9.46 -16.44 -3.30
N GLU A 281 8.31 -16.34 -2.64
CA GLU A 281 7.09 -17.09 -2.94
C GLU A 281 5.86 -16.32 -2.48
N ALA A 282 4.85 -16.24 -3.34
CA ALA A 282 3.52 -15.71 -3.02
C ALA A 282 2.48 -16.67 -3.61
N SER A 283 1.62 -17.24 -2.77
CA SER A 283 0.57 -18.17 -3.22
C SER A 283 -0.66 -18.16 -2.32
N GLY A 284 -1.84 -18.00 -2.91
CA GLY A 284 -3.12 -17.92 -2.22
C GLY A 284 -3.25 -16.70 -1.32
N ASN A 285 -2.54 -15.59 -1.57
CA ASN A 285 -2.56 -14.43 -0.66
C ASN A 285 -3.57 -13.36 -1.10
N LEU A 286 -4.14 -12.67 -0.10
CA LEU A 286 -4.94 -11.47 -0.28
C LEU A 286 -4.17 -10.29 0.30
N ILE A 287 -3.76 -9.36 -0.56
CA ILE A 287 -3.07 -8.12 -0.16
C ILE A 287 -3.88 -6.95 -0.70
N GLN A 288 -4.41 -6.10 0.19
CA GLN A 288 -5.46 -5.14 -0.14
C GLN A 288 -5.08 -4.19 -1.29
N ASP A 289 -3.84 -3.73 -1.36
CA ASP A 289 -3.34 -2.80 -2.38
C ASP A 289 -2.64 -3.45 -3.60
N TRP A 290 -2.67 -4.79 -3.68
CA TRP A 290 -2.07 -5.61 -4.74
C TRP A 290 -0.54 -5.66 -4.80
N THR A 291 0.17 -5.26 -3.74
CA THR A 291 1.63 -5.31 -3.77
C THR A 291 2.17 -6.72 -3.59
N CYS A 292 3.50 -6.89 -3.68
CA CYS A 292 4.19 -8.18 -3.52
C CYS A 292 3.72 -9.34 -4.44
N GLY A 293 2.96 -9.05 -5.51
CA GLY A 293 2.44 -10.08 -6.41
C GLY A 293 1.25 -10.86 -5.85
N ALA A 294 0.40 -10.20 -5.06
CA ALA A 294 -0.82 -10.75 -4.49
C ALA A 294 -1.69 -11.54 -5.50
N ASP A 295 -2.25 -12.67 -5.04
CA ASP A 295 -3.19 -13.46 -5.84
C ASP A 295 -4.57 -12.80 -5.92
N LEU A 296 -4.95 -12.13 -4.84
CA LEU A 296 -6.17 -11.34 -4.64
C LEU A 296 -5.82 -10.01 -3.96
N GLY A 297 -6.65 -9.01 -4.15
CA GLY A 297 -6.56 -7.72 -3.47
C GLY A 297 -7.90 -7.02 -3.43
N GLY A 298 -7.93 -5.78 -2.97
CA GLY A 298 -9.16 -5.08 -2.58
C GLY A 298 -9.53 -5.32 -1.10
N ASN A 299 -10.64 -4.72 -0.67
CA ASN A 299 -11.06 -4.79 0.73
C ASN A 299 -11.34 -6.25 1.14
N PRO A 300 -10.65 -6.79 2.15
CA PRO A 300 -10.86 -8.18 2.59
C PRO A 300 -12.22 -8.40 3.26
N ASN A 301 -13.00 -7.36 3.56
CA ASN A 301 -14.33 -7.45 4.18
C ASN A 301 -14.35 -8.33 5.43
N LEU A 302 -13.60 -7.92 6.45
CA LEU A 302 -13.46 -8.66 7.70
C LEU A 302 -14.28 -8.02 8.83
N SER A 303 -14.80 -8.85 9.73
CA SER A 303 -15.16 -8.42 11.08
C SER A 303 -13.98 -8.71 12.00
N TYR A 304 -13.24 -7.67 12.36
CA TYR A 304 -11.93 -7.76 13.00
C TYR A 304 -10.96 -8.58 12.16
N VAL A 305 -10.89 -9.91 12.32
CA VAL A 305 -10.02 -10.81 11.55
C VAL A 305 -10.78 -11.92 10.81
N THR A 306 -12.09 -12.00 10.98
CA THR A 306 -12.94 -13.06 10.42
C THR A 306 -13.50 -12.61 9.06
N PRO A 307 -13.28 -13.37 7.97
CA PRO A 307 -13.93 -13.11 6.69
C PRO A 307 -15.46 -13.11 6.81
N LEU A 308 -16.10 -12.04 6.34
CA LEU A 308 -17.55 -11.93 6.27
C LEU A 308 -18.08 -12.41 4.92
N ASP A 309 -19.39 -12.66 4.84
CA ASP A 309 -20.08 -12.98 3.59
C ASP A 309 -19.72 -11.98 2.48
N GLY A 310 -19.31 -12.51 1.33
CA GLY A 310 -18.82 -11.70 0.19
C GLY A 310 -17.37 -11.27 0.29
N SER A 311 -16.63 -11.68 1.32
CA SER A 311 -15.18 -11.49 1.39
C SER A 311 -14.47 -12.26 0.26
N PRO A 312 -13.50 -11.63 -0.43
CA PRO A 312 -12.67 -12.33 -1.41
C PRO A 312 -11.71 -13.35 -0.78
N ALA A 313 -11.60 -13.40 0.55
CA ALA A 313 -10.79 -14.40 1.26
C ALA A 313 -11.49 -15.77 1.38
N LEU A 314 -12.82 -15.81 1.24
CA LEU A 314 -13.61 -17.04 1.41
C LEU A 314 -13.33 -18.03 0.29
N ASP A 315 -13.02 -19.28 0.65
CA ASP A 315 -12.73 -20.40 -0.25
C ASP A 315 -11.63 -20.12 -1.29
N ALA A 316 -10.75 -19.15 -1.03
CA ALA A 316 -9.79 -18.65 -2.00
C ALA A 316 -8.34 -19.07 -1.74
N GLY A 317 -8.09 -19.81 -0.65
CA GLY A 317 -6.77 -20.32 -0.31
C GLY A 317 -6.25 -21.35 -1.29
N ASP A 318 -4.93 -21.38 -1.48
CA ASP A 318 -4.24 -22.39 -2.27
C ASP A 318 -4.32 -23.76 -1.55
N PRO A 319 -4.93 -24.78 -2.18
CA PRO A 319 -5.09 -26.10 -1.59
C PRO A 319 -3.77 -26.77 -1.18
N ARG A 320 -2.64 -26.41 -1.81
CA ARG A 320 -1.32 -26.97 -1.50
C ARG A 320 -0.82 -26.60 -0.12
N TYR A 321 -1.30 -25.49 0.43
CA TYR A 321 -0.83 -24.95 1.70
C TYR A 321 -1.89 -24.96 2.79
N CYS A 322 -3.12 -25.40 2.51
CA CYS A 322 -4.18 -25.50 3.51
C CYS A 322 -3.75 -26.34 4.72
N LEU A 323 -3.76 -25.72 5.90
CA LEU A 323 -3.54 -26.40 7.17
C LEU A 323 -4.79 -27.18 7.57
N SER A 324 -4.66 -28.17 8.47
CA SER A 324 -5.78 -29.04 8.85
C SER A 324 -6.87 -28.34 9.68
N SER A 325 -6.51 -27.25 10.35
CA SER A 325 -7.41 -26.40 11.13
C SER A 325 -6.91 -24.96 11.17
N ASP A 326 -7.80 -24.04 11.48
CA ASP A 326 -7.53 -22.63 11.66
C ASP A 326 -7.05 -22.29 13.08
N LYS A 327 -6.88 -21.01 13.37
CA LYS A 327 -6.44 -20.51 14.67
C LYS A 327 -7.37 -20.86 15.84
N ILE A 328 -8.67 -20.97 15.61
CA ILE A 328 -9.66 -21.24 16.66
C ILE A 328 -10.07 -22.72 16.70
N GLY A 329 -9.41 -23.56 15.91
CA GLY A 329 -9.60 -25.01 15.87
C GLY A 329 -10.70 -25.49 14.93
N VAL A 330 -11.24 -24.61 14.09
CA VAL A 330 -12.17 -24.99 13.01
C VAL A 330 -11.40 -25.77 11.95
N ARG A 331 -11.94 -26.92 11.51
CA ARG A 331 -11.31 -27.74 10.47
C ARG A 331 -11.36 -27.03 9.12
N ARG A 332 -10.33 -27.20 8.30
CA ARG A 332 -10.32 -26.69 6.93
C ARG A 332 -10.46 -27.84 5.91
N PRO A 333 -11.11 -27.63 4.76
CA PRO A 333 -11.99 -26.49 4.45
C PRO A 333 -13.39 -26.65 5.07
N GLN A 334 -14.08 -25.55 5.36
CA GLN A 334 -15.53 -25.54 5.65
C GLN A 334 -16.39 -25.33 4.38
N GLY A 335 -15.79 -24.80 3.31
CA GLY A 335 -16.40 -24.68 1.99
C GLY A 335 -15.66 -25.50 0.92
N GLY A 336 -15.45 -24.90 -0.25
CA GLY A 336 -14.75 -25.51 -1.37
C GLY A 336 -13.23 -25.52 -1.30
N SER A 337 -12.65 -24.58 -0.56
CA SER A 337 -11.22 -24.52 -0.26
C SER A 337 -11.04 -23.95 1.14
N CYS A 338 -9.81 -23.92 1.65
CA CYS A 338 -9.58 -23.17 2.88
C CYS A 338 -9.69 -21.67 2.60
N ASP A 339 -10.13 -20.91 3.59
CA ASP A 339 -10.14 -19.46 3.54
C ASP A 339 -8.71 -18.92 3.67
N ILE A 340 -8.45 -17.82 2.97
CA ILE A 340 -7.21 -17.04 3.14
C ILE A 340 -7.22 -16.38 4.53
N GLY A 341 -6.09 -16.43 5.22
CA GLY A 341 -5.91 -15.83 6.55
C GLY A 341 -6.01 -16.83 7.69
N ALA A 342 -5.93 -16.32 8.92
CA ALA A 342 -5.82 -17.13 10.12
C ALA A 342 -7.11 -17.83 10.58
N ILE A 343 -8.26 -17.39 10.06
CA ILE A 343 -9.60 -17.88 10.45
C ILE A 343 -10.28 -18.53 9.25
N GLU A 344 -10.88 -19.69 9.49
CA GLU A 344 -11.78 -20.37 8.57
C GLU A 344 -13.22 -20.02 8.96
N SER A 345 -13.95 -19.40 8.04
CA SER A 345 -15.35 -19.07 8.20
C SER A 345 -16.21 -20.33 8.17
N THR A 346 -17.22 -20.35 9.02
CA THR A 346 -18.24 -21.42 9.02
C THR A 346 -19.44 -21.08 8.14
N SER A 347 -19.46 -19.89 7.52
CA SER A 347 -20.36 -19.56 6.42
C SER A 347 -19.98 -20.43 5.22
N ALA A 348 -20.58 -21.61 5.11
CA ALA A 348 -20.39 -22.49 3.97
C ALA A 348 -20.89 -21.79 2.71
N ILE A 349 -19.99 -21.18 1.95
CA ILE A 349 -20.24 -20.95 0.54
C ILE A 349 -19.97 -22.33 -0.12
N PRO A 350 -20.93 -22.89 -0.87
CA PRO A 350 -20.64 -24.10 -1.62
C PRO A 350 -19.43 -23.81 -2.51
N ALA A 351 -18.49 -24.74 -2.51
CA ALA A 351 -17.33 -24.72 -3.40
C ALA A 351 -17.71 -24.16 -4.75
N PRO A 352 -16.93 -23.23 -5.34
CA PRO A 352 -17.18 -22.82 -6.69
C PRO A 352 -17.01 -24.08 -7.55
N THR A 353 -18.13 -24.74 -7.87
CA THR A 353 -18.24 -25.50 -9.11
C THR A 353 -17.67 -24.55 -10.14
N SER A 354 -16.63 -24.95 -10.85
CA SER A 354 -16.01 -24.17 -11.92
C SER A 354 -17.01 -24.03 -13.06
N ILE A 355 -18.06 -23.25 -12.81
CA ILE A 355 -18.93 -22.70 -13.82
C ILE A 355 -17.99 -21.74 -14.56
N PRO A 356 -17.77 -21.93 -15.86
CA PRO A 356 -17.01 -20.96 -16.63
C PRO A 356 -17.62 -19.59 -16.35
N VAL A 357 -16.82 -18.66 -15.84
CA VAL A 357 -17.28 -17.31 -15.52
C VAL A 357 -16.96 -16.43 -16.72
N CYS A 358 -17.91 -15.58 -17.09
CA CYS A 358 -17.70 -14.62 -18.16
C CYS A 358 -16.81 -13.46 -17.70
N THR A 359 -15.49 -13.67 -17.75
CA THR A 359 -14.46 -12.71 -17.32
C THR A 359 -14.40 -11.48 -18.23
N LEU A 360 -13.81 -10.37 -17.78
CA LEU A 360 -13.56 -9.21 -18.63
C LEU A 360 -12.78 -9.57 -19.91
N ARG A 361 -11.78 -10.45 -19.78
CA ARG A 361 -10.99 -10.96 -20.91
C ARG A 361 -11.87 -11.68 -21.93
N ASP A 362 -12.81 -12.51 -21.48
CA ASP A 362 -13.70 -13.25 -22.36
C ASP A 362 -14.80 -12.37 -22.94
N ARG A 363 -15.29 -11.37 -22.18
CA ARG A 363 -16.22 -10.36 -22.68
C ARG A 363 -15.62 -9.59 -23.85
N ILE A 364 -14.37 -9.13 -23.73
CA ILE A 364 -13.67 -8.44 -24.83
C ILE A 364 -13.53 -9.34 -26.06
N LYS A 365 -13.17 -10.63 -25.88
CA LYS A 365 -13.09 -11.57 -27.01
C LYS A 365 -14.45 -11.80 -27.67
N SER A 366 -15.51 -11.98 -26.87
CA SER A 366 -16.87 -12.19 -27.38
C SER A 366 -17.38 -10.97 -28.14
N ALA A 367 -17.06 -9.77 -27.66
CA ALA A 367 -17.40 -8.51 -28.31
C ALA A 367 -16.63 -8.29 -29.61
N ASN A 368 -15.34 -8.58 -29.61
CA ASN A 368 -14.52 -8.48 -30.82
C ASN A 368 -14.97 -9.43 -31.94
N SER A 369 -15.48 -10.61 -31.59
CA SER A 369 -15.80 -11.69 -32.54
C SER A 369 -17.29 -11.84 -32.85
N ASN A 370 -18.18 -11.12 -32.15
CA ASN A 370 -19.63 -11.32 -32.18
C ASN A 370 -20.03 -12.80 -32.03
N SER A 371 -19.25 -13.55 -31.25
CA SER A 371 -19.37 -15.00 -31.08
C SER A 371 -19.20 -15.33 -29.60
N ALA A 372 -19.85 -16.39 -29.13
CA ALA A 372 -19.76 -16.80 -27.72
C ALA A 372 -18.33 -17.25 -27.39
N VAL A 373 -17.82 -16.87 -26.23
CA VAL A 373 -16.47 -17.22 -25.75
C VAL A 373 -16.55 -17.66 -24.29
N GLY A 374 -16.18 -18.91 -24.00
CA GLY A 374 -16.34 -19.48 -22.66
C GLY A 374 -17.81 -19.44 -22.24
N ALA A 375 -18.11 -18.84 -21.09
CA ALA A 375 -19.48 -18.59 -20.64
C ALA A 375 -20.06 -17.24 -21.08
N CYS A 376 -19.30 -16.43 -21.82
CA CYS A 376 -19.82 -15.18 -22.36
C CYS A 376 -20.72 -15.47 -23.56
N PRO A 377 -21.94 -14.91 -23.60
CA PRO A 377 -22.77 -14.95 -24.80
C PRO A 377 -22.06 -14.23 -25.96
N ALA A 378 -22.52 -14.47 -27.18
CA ALA A 378 -22.03 -13.73 -28.33
C ALA A 378 -22.28 -12.23 -28.16
N GLY A 379 -21.25 -11.42 -28.43
CA GLY A 379 -21.39 -9.97 -28.51
C GLY A 379 -22.22 -9.53 -29.71
N THR A 380 -22.39 -8.22 -29.82
CA THR A 380 -23.08 -7.55 -30.92
C THR A 380 -22.15 -6.53 -31.58
N SER A 381 -22.61 -5.84 -32.62
CA SER A 381 -21.79 -4.78 -33.24
C SER A 381 -21.34 -3.66 -32.28
N HIS A 382 -22.01 -3.50 -31.12
CA HIS A 382 -21.72 -2.53 -30.08
C HIS A 382 -21.98 -3.14 -28.71
N ASP A 383 -20.94 -3.47 -27.96
CA ASP A 383 -21.08 -4.13 -26.66
C ASP A 383 -20.83 -3.18 -25.50
N VAL A 384 -21.66 -3.30 -24.47
CA VAL A 384 -21.50 -2.61 -23.20
C VAL A 384 -21.06 -3.62 -22.15
N ILE A 385 -19.90 -3.38 -21.55
CA ILE A 385 -19.34 -4.19 -20.47
C ILE A 385 -19.43 -3.38 -19.18
N THR A 386 -20.29 -3.81 -18.27
CA THR A 386 -20.36 -3.24 -16.92
C THR A 386 -19.44 -4.02 -15.98
N LEU A 387 -18.56 -3.31 -15.28
CA LEU A 387 -17.79 -3.90 -14.18
C LEU A 387 -18.66 -3.99 -12.94
N THR A 388 -18.48 -5.07 -12.20
CA THR A 388 -19.20 -5.35 -10.94
C THR A 388 -18.27 -5.45 -9.74
N GLU A 389 -16.96 -5.43 -9.99
CA GLU A 389 -15.91 -5.60 -9.00
C GLU A 389 -14.61 -4.99 -9.52
N ASP A 390 -13.69 -4.75 -8.60
CA ASP A 390 -12.34 -4.33 -8.93
C ASP A 390 -11.54 -5.51 -9.51
N LEU A 391 -10.69 -5.23 -10.48
CA LEU A 391 -9.92 -6.23 -11.19
C LEU A 391 -8.44 -5.88 -11.20
N ALA A 392 -7.59 -6.86 -10.95
CA ALA A 392 -6.17 -6.72 -11.17
C ALA A 392 -5.68 -7.74 -12.19
N LEU A 393 -5.01 -7.24 -13.22
CA LEU A 393 -4.63 -8.06 -14.36
C LEU A 393 -3.46 -8.96 -14.00
N LYS A 394 -3.73 -10.27 -13.94
CA LYS A 394 -2.70 -11.32 -13.90
C LYS A 394 -2.04 -11.50 -15.26
N VAL A 395 -2.81 -11.28 -16.34
CA VAL A 395 -2.38 -11.37 -17.73
C VAL A 395 -2.96 -10.20 -18.54
N ALA A 396 -2.21 -9.73 -19.53
CA ALA A 396 -2.63 -8.65 -20.42
C ALA A 396 -3.95 -8.97 -21.12
N LEU A 397 -4.88 -8.01 -21.20
CA LEU A 397 -6.17 -8.16 -21.91
C LEU A 397 -5.97 -8.30 -23.43
N PRO A 398 -6.93 -8.92 -24.15
CA PRO A 398 -6.81 -9.04 -25.60
C PRO A 398 -7.01 -7.66 -26.26
N PRO A 399 -6.42 -7.41 -27.44
CA PRO A 399 -6.63 -6.17 -28.17
C PRO A 399 -8.11 -5.95 -28.48
N ILE A 400 -8.57 -4.71 -28.45
CA ILE A 400 -9.94 -4.30 -28.79
C ILE A 400 -9.98 -3.94 -30.27
N THR A 401 -10.65 -4.79 -31.04
CA THR A 401 -10.80 -4.66 -32.50
C THR A 401 -12.23 -4.27 -32.89
N GLY A 402 -13.21 -4.50 -31.99
CA GLY A 402 -14.61 -4.12 -32.16
C GLY A 402 -14.95 -2.75 -31.53
N THR A 403 -16.25 -2.49 -31.37
CA THR A 403 -16.74 -1.30 -30.66
C THR A 403 -17.24 -1.70 -29.28
N ILE A 404 -16.55 -1.23 -28.23
CA ILE A 404 -16.81 -1.58 -26.84
C ILE A 404 -17.01 -0.31 -26.00
N THR A 405 -18.03 -0.31 -25.16
CA THR A 405 -18.20 0.64 -24.05
C THR A 405 -17.97 -0.10 -22.74
N ILE A 406 -17.13 0.46 -21.86
CA ILE A 406 -16.92 -0.05 -20.51
C ILE A 406 -17.55 0.93 -19.52
N GLU A 407 -18.57 0.45 -18.82
CA GLU A 407 -19.20 1.13 -17.69
C GLU A 407 -18.52 0.67 -16.41
N GLY A 408 -17.61 1.49 -15.89
CA GLY A 408 -16.76 1.15 -14.76
C GLY A 408 -17.46 1.20 -13.41
N GLY A 409 -18.53 1.99 -13.25
CA GLY A 409 -19.26 2.10 -11.98
C GLY A 409 -18.44 2.64 -10.79
N GLY A 410 -17.25 3.20 -11.04
CA GLY A 410 -16.28 3.62 -10.02
C GLY A 410 -15.28 2.52 -9.65
N HIS A 411 -15.38 1.34 -10.27
CA HIS A 411 -14.47 0.21 -10.03
C HIS A 411 -13.07 0.48 -10.59
N THR A 412 -12.12 -0.29 -10.07
CA THR A 412 -10.70 -0.20 -10.41
C THR A 412 -10.28 -1.34 -11.32
N ILE A 413 -9.52 -1.03 -12.37
CA ILE A 413 -8.69 -1.99 -13.08
C ILE A 413 -7.22 -1.64 -12.86
N SER A 414 -6.49 -2.54 -12.19
CA SER A 414 -5.06 -2.44 -11.96
C SER A 414 -4.25 -3.24 -12.99
N GLY A 415 -3.23 -2.61 -13.59
CA GLY A 415 -2.22 -3.32 -14.39
C GLY A 415 -1.19 -4.08 -13.56
N ASN A 416 -1.23 -3.99 -12.23
CA ASN A 416 -0.30 -4.62 -11.28
C ASN A 416 1.18 -4.33 -11.56
N ARG A 417 1.48 -3.15 -12.14
CA ARG A 417 2.83 -2.74 -12.57
C ARG A 417 3.50 -3.73 -13.53
N LYS A 418 2.73 -4.63 -14.15
CA LYS A 418 3.22 -5.69 -15.04
C LYS A 418 2.55 -5.69 -16.40
N ASN A 419 1.31 -5.19 -16.47
CA ASN A 419 0.49 -5.27 -17.67
C ASN A 419 0.04 -3.88 -18.13
N ARG A 420 0.00 -3.70 -19.45
CA ARG A 420 -0.86 -2.69 -20.06
C ARG A 420 -2.31 -3.11 -19.84
N ILE A 421 -3.17 -2.15 -19.50
CA ILE A 421 -4.58 -2.44 -19.20
C ILE A 421 -5.35 -2.70 -20.50
N PHE A 422 -5.39 -1.73 -21.41
CA PHE A 422 -6.09 -1.87 -22.69
C PHE A 422 -5.18 -1.59 -23.89
N HIS A 423 -5.42 -2.33 -24.98
CA HIS A 423 -4.87 -2.01 -26.30
C HIS A 423 -6.02 -1.94 -27.29
N VAL A 424 -6.29 -0.77 -27.85
CA VAL A 424 -7.28 -0.56 -28.90
C VAL A 424 -6.58 -0.66 -30.25
N ASP A 425 -6.86 -1.70 -31.02
CA ASP A 425 -6.23 -1.94 -32.32
C ASP A 425 -7.28 -2.00 -33.44
N GLY A 426 -7.50 -0.86 -34.09
CA GLY A 426 -8.53 -0.72 -35.14
C GLY A 426 -9.96 -0.57 -34.62
N GLY A 427 -10.21 -0.86 -33.33
CA GLY A 427 -11.51 -0.76 -32.68
C GLY A 427 -11.85 0.63 -32.14
N ARG A 428 -13.00 0.72 -31.46
CA ARG A 428 -13.46 1.90 -30.71
C ARG A 428 -13.69 1.51 -29.26
N LEU A 429 -13.06 2.23 -28.33
CA LEU A 429 -13.27 2.06 -26.90
C LEU A 429 -13.85 3.34 -26.29
N THR A 430 -14.96 3.20 -25.59
CA THR A 430 -15.50 4.22 -24.69
C THR A 430 -15.37 3.75 -23.25
N ILE A 431 -14.80 4.57 -22.37
CA ILE A 431 -14.64 4.28 -20.94
C ILE A 431 -15.42 5.32 -20.14
N ASN A 432 -16.29 4.86 -19.25
CA ASN A 432 -17.10 5.70 -18.39
C ASN A 432 -16.88 5.29 -16.92
N ASN A 433 -16.61 6.26 -16.04
CA ASN A 433 -16.57 6.05 -14.59
C ASN A 433 -15.64 4.90 -14.14
N LEU A 434 -14.37 4.94 -14.55
CA LEU A 434 -13.40 3.87 -14.27
C LEU A 434 -12.11 4.40 -13.65
N ASN A 435 -11.55 3.65 -12.70
CA ASN A 435 -10.22 3.90 -12.16
C ASN A 435 -9.20 2.96 -12.84
N LEU A 436 -8.23 3.53 -13.56
CA LEU A 436 -7.17 2.80 -14.27
C LEU A 436 -5.83 3.08 -13.60
N VAL A 437 -5.31 2.08 -12.91
CA VAL A 437 -4.18 2.26 -12.00
C VAL A 437 -3.03 1.31 -12.30
N ASN A 438 -1.80 1.74 -12.01
CA ASN A 438 -0.60 0.89 -12.04
C ASN A 438 -0.42 0.10 -13.36
N GLY A 439 -0.90 0.64 -14.49
CA GLY A 439 -0.62 0.13 -15.82
C GLY A 439 0.86 0.28 -16.15
N PHE A 440 1.48 -0.76 -16.72
CA PHE A 440 2.90 -0.75 -17.05
C PHE A 440 3.17 -1.35 -18.44
N SER A 441 4.01 -0.66 -19.21
CA SER A 441 4.47 -1.12 -20.52
C SER A 441 5.86 -0.57 -20.83
N LEU A 442 6.76 -1.42 -21.34
CA LEU A 442 8.05 -0.98 -21.88
C LEU A 442 7.93 -0.31 -23.27
N GLN A 443 6.71 -0.25 -23.81
CA GLN A 443 6.33 0.43 -25.05
C GLN A 443 5.38 1.60 -24.73
N PRO A 444 4.97 2.43 -25.71
CA PRO A 444 4.01 3.50 -25.46
C PRO A 444 2.69 3.00 -24.88
N GLY A 445 2.05 3.81 -24.04
CA GLY A 445 0.76 3.53 -23.41
C GLY A 445 0.89 2.55 -22.25
N GLY A 446 1.12 3.09 -21.05
CA GLY A 446 1.19 2.29 -19.82
C GLY A 446 -0.16 1.71 -19.41
N ALA A 447 -1.22 2.52 -19.38
CA ALA A 447 -2.59 2.04 -19.20
C ALA A 447 -3.24 1.66 -20.53
N ILE A 448 -3.23 2.56 -21.50
CA ILE A 448 -3.93 2.40 -22.78
C ILE A 448 -3.02 2.74 -23.95
N LEU A 449 -2.94 1.82 -24.90
CA LEU A 449 -2.37 2.08 -26.23
C LEU A 449 -3.49 2.06 -27.27
N THR A 450 -3.51 3.04 -28.18
CA THR A 450 -4.45 3.06 -29.31
C THR A 450 -3.70 3.10 -30.64
N SER A 451 -3.95 2.13 -31.52
CA SER A 451 -3.42 2.04 -32.88
C SER A 451 -4.56 1.88 -33.88
N ARG A 452 -4.66 2.79 -34.88
CA ARG A 452 -5.72 2.77 -35.90
C ARG A 452 -7.18 2.80 -35.36
N GLY A 453 -7.37 3.16 -34.11
CA GLY A 453 -8.66 3.08 -33.40
C GLY A 453 -9.27 4.44 -33.04
N GLU A 454 -10.17 4.42 -32.06
CA GLU A 454 -10.81 5.58 -31.45
C GLU A 454 -10.92 5.36 -29.93
N LEU A 455 -10.57 6.36 -29.13
CA LEU A 455 -10.68 6.31 -27.67
C LEU A 455 -11.49 7.50 -27.14
N THR A 456 -12.52 7.20 -26.35
CA THR A 456 -13.27 8.19 -25.55
C THR A 456 -13.20 7.80 -24.08
N VAL A 457 -12.85 8.76 -23.22
CA VAL A 457 -12.74 8.57 -21.77
C VAL A 457 -13.58 9.64 -21.09
N ASN A 458 -14.50 9.23 -20.21
CA ASN A 458 -15.37 10.12 -19.46
C ASN A 458 -15.33 9.77 -17.96
N ASN A 459 -15.35 10.78 -17.09
CA ASN A 459 -15.58 10.63 -15.66
C ASN A 459 -14.62 9.64 -14.98
N SER A 460 -13.37 9.55 -15.44
CA SER A 460 -12.46 8.46 -15.06
C SER A 460 -11.20 8.97 -14.36
N ARG A 461 -10.38 8.06 -13.83
CA ARG A 461 -9.11 8.37 -13.18
C ARG A 461 -7.98 7.50 -13.71
N PHE A 462 -6.83 8.11 -13.96
CA PHE A 462 -5.57 7.45 -14.32
C PHE A 462 -4.51 7.76 -13.28
N PHE A 463 -4.09 6.75 -12.50
CA PHE A 463 -3.14 6.94 -11.41
C PHE A 463 -1.94 6.01 -11.49
N GLY A 464 -0.73 6.58 -11.40
CA GLY A 464 0.49 5.79 -11.26
C GLY A 464 0.81 4.88 -12.45
N ASN A 465 0.33 5.22 -13.65
CA ASN A 465 0.60 4.44 -14.85
C ASN A 465 1.95 4.83 -15.47
N SER A 466 2.67 3.86 -16.00
CA SER A 466 4.03 4.04 -16.52
C SER A 466 4.22 3.41 -17.90
N GLY A 467 4.83 4.16 -18.83
CA GLY A 467 5.07 3.74 -20.20
C GLY A 467 6.30 4.40 -20.82
N GLU A 468 6.78 3.92 -21.97
CA GLU A 468 7.87 4.60 -22.70
C GLU A 468 7.47 6.04 -23.12
N SER A 469 6.23 6.19 -23.59
CA SER A 469 5.59 7.46 -23.92
C SER A 469 4.10 7.35 -23.63
N GLY A 470 3.47 8.39 -23.11
CA GLY A 470 2.08 8.31 -22.66
C GLY A 470 1.95 7.35 -21.48
N GLY A 471 2.42 7.77 -20.31
CA GLY A 471 2.42 6.92 -19.11
C GLY A 471 1.05 6.33 -18.81
N ALA A 472 -0.01 7.13 -19.02
CA ALA A 472 -1.38 6.64 -19.05
C ALA A 472 -1.81 6.23 -20.47
N ILE A 473 -1.89 7.18 -21.40
CA ILE A 473 -2.48 6.97 -22.73
C ILE A 473 -1.46 7.30 -23.81
N ALA A 474 -1.28 6.40 -24.78
CA ALA A 474 -0.58 6.73 -26.02
C ALA A 474 -1.44 6.43 -27.25
N THR A 475 -1.46 7.35 -28.21
CA THR A 475 -2.00 7.12 -29.54
C THR A 475 -0.86 6.95 -30.54
N LEU A 476 -0.97 5.97 -31.43
CA LEU A 476 -0.02 5.69 -32.49
C LEU A 476 -0.60 6.01 -33.87
N VAL A 477 0.23 5.84 -34.90
CA VAL A 477 -0.09 6.12 -36.30
C VAL A 477 -1.44 5.53 -36.71
N GLY A 478 -2.25 6.37 -37.37
CA GLY A 478 -3.55 6.00 -37.92
C GLY A 478 -4.70 6.09 -36.92
N ASN A 479 -4.45 6.50 -35.67
CA ASN A 479 -5.51 6.76 -34.71
C ASN A 479 -6.46 7.86 -35.24
N ARG A 480 -7.76 7.66 -35.07
CA ARG A 480 -8.78 8.54 -35.65
C ARG A 480 -9.22 9.64 -34.71
N ASN A 481 -9.26 9.38 -33.41
CA ASN A 481 -9.65 10.38 -32.40
C ASN A 481 -9.25 9.98 -30.97
N LEU A 482 -8.97 10.97 -30.15
CA LEU A 482 -8.89 10.87 -28.69
C LEU A 482 -9.79 11.92 -28.05
N ILE A 483 -10.78 11.51 -27.27
CA ILE A 483 -11.63 12.40 -26.48
C ILE A 483 -11.48 12.07 -25.00
N VAL A 484 -11.20 13.07 -24.18
CA VAL A 484 -11.06 12.96 -22.73
C VAL A 484 -11.90 14.02 -22.06
N ASN A 485 -12.88 13.61 -21.26
CA ASN A 485 -13.79 14.50 -20.56
C ASN A 485 -13.84 14.18 -19.07
N ASN A 486 -13.83 15.21 -18.23
CA ASN A 486 -14.03 15.08 -16.79
C ASN A 486 -13.16 13.98 -16.15
N THR A 487 -11.86 13.96 -16.46
CA THR A 487 -10.96 12.86 -16.08
C THR A 487 -9.74 13.38 -15.33
N SER A 488 -9.28 12.65 -14.31
CA SER A 488 -8.04 12.98 -13.60
C SER A 488 -6.87 12.11 -14.04
N PHE A 489 -5.71 12.72 -14.25
CA PHE A 489 -4.43 12.07 -14.53
C PHE A 489 -3.42 12.48 -13.48
N GLU A 490 -3.06 11.54 -12.62
CA GLU A 490 -2.26 11.79 -11.43
C GLU A 490 -1.04 10.87 -11.39
N LYS A 491 0.14 11.44 -11.18
CA LYS A 491 1.39 10.67 -10.97
C LYS A 491 1.70 9.67 -12.10
N ASN A 492 1.29 9.96 -13.34
CA ASN A 492 1.63 9.12 -14.48
C ASN A 492 3.03 9.47 -15.00
N ARG A 493 3.77 8.46 -15.45
CA ARG A 493 5.18 8.58 -15.80
C ARG A 493 5.45 8.07 -17.21
N ALA A 494 6.14 8.87 -18.00
CA ALA A 494 6.73 8.48 -19.26
C ALA A 494 8.24 8.65 -19.25
N ASP A 495 8.97 7.71 -19.86
CA ASP A 495 10.43 7.85 -20.01
C ASP A 495 10.80 8.91 -21.04
N ALA A 496 10.00 9.09 -22.10
CA ALA A 496 10.27 10.04 -23.16
C ALA A 496 9.23 11.17 -23.22
N TYR A 497 8.01 10.88 -23.69
CA TYR A 497 7.05 11.94 -24.07
C TYR A 497 5.70 11.78 -23.41
N GLY A 498 5.08 12.89 -23.02
CA GLY A 498 3.70 12.92 -22.53
C GLY A 498 3.54 12.09 -21.26
N GLY A 499 3.86 12.64 -20.08
CA GLY A 499 3.88 11.88 -18.84
C GLY A 499 2.56 11.18 -18.53
N ALA A 500 1.44 11.83 -18.85
CA ALA A 500 0.12 11.21 -18.89
C ALA A 500 -0.25 10.78 -20.31
N ILE A 501 -0.28 11.71 -21.28
CA ILE A 501 -0.83 11.47 -22.61
C ILE A 501 0.21 11.81 -23.69
N HIS A 502 0.48 10.85 -24.58
CA HIS A 502 1.22 11.09 -25.80
C HIS A 502 0.34 10.86 -27.03
N VAL A 503 0.20 11.90 -27.87
CA VAL A 503 -0.57 11.85 -29.10
C VAL A 503 0.38 11.89 -30.30
N LEU A 504 0.76 10.71 -30.81
CA LEU A 504 1.59 10.62 -32.02
C LEU A 504 0.79 10.88 -33.29
N SER A 505 -0.51 10.54 -33.29
CA SER A 505 -1.41 10.69 -34.43
C SER A 505 -2.88 10.73 -33.99
N GLY A 506 -3.71 11.40 -34.78
CA GLY A 506 -5.13 11.60 -34.60
C GLY A 506 -5.46 12.94 -33.90
N PRO A 507 -6.60 13.57 -34.21
CA PRO A 507 -7.10 14.70 -33.45
C PRO A 507 -7.34 14.34 -31.98
N ALA A 508 -7.17 15.32 -31.10
CA ALA A 508 -7.36 15.15 -29.66
C ALA A 508 -8.17 16.29 -29.04
N ALA A 509 -9.13 15.94 -28.20
CA ALA A 509 -9.93 16.88 -27.42
C ALA A 509 -9.89 16.50 -25.94
N VAL A 510 -9.49 17.45 -25.11
CA VAL A 510 -9.46 17.30 -23.64
C VAL A 510 -10.32 18.40 -23.04
N ALA A 511 -11.28 18.03 -22.19
CA ALA A 511 -12.18 18.97 -21.54
C ALA A 511 -12.41 18.62 -20.07
N ASN A 512 -12.58 19.64 -19.23
CA ASN A 512 -12.98 19.50 -17.83
C ASN A 512 -12.06 18.58 -17.00
N SER A 513 -10.77 18.48 -17.34
CA SER A 513 -9.88 17.43 -16.85
C SER A 513 -8.69 18.00 -16.06
N SER A 514 -8.02 17.17 -15.25
CA SER A 514 -6.88 17.60 -14.43
C SER A 514 -5.66 16.71 -14.61
N PHE A 515 -4.48 17.32 -14.67
CA PHE A 515 -3.19 16.66 -14.84
C PHE A 515 -2.24 17.09 -13.73
N ILE A 516 -2.10 16.24 -12.70
CA ILE A 516 -1.35 16.56 -11.49
C ILE A 516 -0.13 15.64 -11.35
N ASP A 517 1.04 16.25 -11.10
CA ASP A 517 2.31 15.57 -10.83
C ASP A 517 2.69 14.50 -11.86
N ASN A 518 2.39 14.75 -13.14
CA ASN A 518 2.80 13.85 -14.22
C ASN A 518 4.25 14.15 -14.64
N TYR A 519 4.98 13.12 -15.07
CA TYR A 519 6.40 13.22 -15.39
C TYR A 519 6.70 12.65 -16.78
N ALA A 520 7.42 13.41 -17.61
CA ALA A 520 8.04 12.92 -18.83
C ALA A 520 9.55 13.16 -18.80
N GLY A 521 10.36 12.22 -19.26
CA GLY A 521 11.81 12.42 -19.33
C GLY A 521 12.27 13.39 -20.42
N SER A 522 11.41 13.77 -21.39
CA SER A 522 11.78 14.67 -22.49
C SER A 522 10.81 15.83 -22.68
N ILE A 523 9.63 15.63 -23.30
CA ILE A 523 8.73 16.73 -23.67
C ILE A 523 7.31 16.44 -23.19
N GLY A 524 6.63 17.47 -22.67
CA GLY A 524 5.23 17.41 -22.28
C GLY A 524 5.05 16.62 -20.99
N GLY A 525 5.34 17.22 -19.84
CA GLY A 525 5.30 16.53 -18.54
C GLY A 525 3.93 15.94 -18.24
N ALA A 526 2.85 16.56 -18.73
CA ALA A 526 1.52 15.95 -18.78
C ALA A 526 1.16 15.43 -20.18
N ILE A 527 1.16 16.31 -21.19
CA ILE A 527 0.67 15.98 -22.53
C ILE A 527 1.69 16.38 -23.59
N TYR A 528 1.91 15.50 -24.58
CA TYR A 528 2.66 15.83 -25.79
C TYR A 528 1.87 15.51 -27.06
N PHE A 529 1.73 16.51 -27.94
CA PHE A 529 1.12 16.38 -29.28
C PHE A 529 2.20 16.39 -30.37
N ASP A 530 2.51 15.24 -30.97
CA ASP A 530 3.64 15.07 -31.91
C ASP A 530 3.23 15.05 -33.40
N SER A 531 1.92 15.05 -33.71
CA SER A 531 1.43 14.88 -35.09
C SER A 531 1.32 16.18 -35.89
N ARG A 532 2.18 16.37 -36.89
CA ARG A 532 2.23 17.59 -37.75
C ARG A 532 0.97 17.90 -38.56
N HIS A 533 -0.02 17.01 -38.60
CA HIS A 533 -1.24 17.18 -39.39
C HIS A 533 -2.49 17.41 -38.53
N ASP A 534 -2.42 17.03 -37.26
CA ASP A 534 -3.61 16.92 -36.42
C ASP A 534 -3.87 18.16 -35.56
N LEU A 535 -5.13 18.30 -35.18
CA LEU A 535 -5.63 19.36 -34.32
C LEU A 535 -5.74 18.87 -32.88
N ALA A 536 -5.37 19.72 -31.93
CA ALA A 536 -5.58 19.48 -30.51
C ALA A 536 -6.35 20.63 -29.87
N THR A 537 -7.27 20.28 -28.96
CA THR A 537 -8.01 21.25 -28.14
C THR A 537 -7.94 20.83 -26.68
N ILE A 538 -7.66 21.79 -25.81
CA ILE A 538 -7.73 21.62 -24.35
C ILE A 538 -8.61 22.75 -23.82
N SER A 539 -9.66 22.38 -23.08
CA SER A 539 -10.63 23.33 -22.54
C SER A 539 -10.96 23.07 -21.08
N ASN A 540 -11.20 24.12 -20.28
CA ASN A 540 -11.62 24.01 -18.88
C ASN A 540 -10.80 22.98 -18.08
N SER A 541 -9.47 23.02 -18.20
CA SER A 541 -8.62 21.96 -17.66
C SER A 541 -7.47 22.52 -16.85
N THR A 542 -6.97 21.72 -15.92
CA THR A 542 -5.97 22.13 -14.95
C THR A 542 -4.71 21.28 -15.05
N PHE A 543 -3.53 21.92 -14.96
CA PHE A 543 -2.22 21.27 -14.97
C PHE A 543 -1.41 21.75 -13.77
N GLY A 544 -1.01 20.84 -12.88
CA GLY A 544 -0.34 21.16 -11.63
C GLY A 544 0.91 20.31 -11.42
N GLY A 545 2.04 20.92 -11.11
CA GLY A 545 3.25 20.19 -10.65
C GLY A 545 3.89 19.24 -11.67
N SER A 546 3.44 19.26 -12.93
CA SER A 546 3.93 18.34 -13.97
C SER A 546 5.35 18.72 -14.42
N ARG A 547 6.16 17.73 -14.80
CA ARG A 547 7.61 17.92 -15.02
C ARG A 547 8.11 17.28 -16.32
N ALA A 548 8.96 18.00 -17.06
CA ALA A 548 9.68 17.50 -18.22
C ALA A 548 11.02 18.22 -18.44
N LEU A 549 11.81 17.84 -19.45
CA LEU A 549 12.94 18.66 -19.90
C LEU A 549 12.46 19.90 -20.66
N ALA A 550 11.41 19.78 -21.46
CA ALA A 550 10.73 20.88 -22.14
C ALA A 550 9.20 20.75 -22.07
N GLY A 551 8.47 21.83 -21.84
CA GLY A 551 7.00 21.79 -21.73
C GLY A 551 6.55 21.02 -20.51
N GLY A 552 6.69 21.59 -19.31
CA GLY A 552 6.38 20.91 -18.05
C GLY A 552 4.92 20.45 -17.96
N ALA A 553 3.98 21.19 -18.56
CA ALA A 553 2.60 20.72 -18.75
C ALA A 553 2.39 20.17 -20.17
N VAL A 554 2.45 21.03 -21.18
CA VAL A 554 2.04 20.71 -22.56
C VAL A 554 3.21 20.95 -23.53
N GLY A 555 3.50 19.96 -24.35
CA GLY A 555 4.35 20.12 -25.53
C GLY A 555 3.56 19.98 -26.83
N ALA A 556 3.85 20.82 -27.82
CA ALA A 556 3.16 20.85 -29.11
C ALA A 556 4.13 20.91 -30.29
N ARG A 557 3.96 19.94 -31.20
CA ARG A 557 4.59 19.89 -32.54
C ARG A 557 3.55 19.68 -33.65
N ASN A 558 2.27 19.62 -33.26
CA ASN A 558 1.16 19.35 -34.16
C ASN A 558 0.75 20.57 -34.99
N ARG A 559 -0.17 20.38 -35.96
CA ARG A 559 -0.57 21.46 -36.88
C ARG A 559 -1.11 22.67 -36.11
N LYS A 560 -2.03 22.42 -35.18
CA LYS A 560 -2.60 23.46 -34.32
C LYS A 560 -3.05 22.92 -32.98
N THR A 561 -2.68 23.60 -31.90
CA THR A 561 -3.17 23.38 -30.54
C THR A 561 -3.89 24.63 -30.04
N THR A 562 -5.09 24.47 -29.51
CA THR A 562 -5.87 25.56 -28.90
C THR A 562 -6.13 25.25 -27.44
N LEU A 563 -5.71 26.17 -26.57
CA LEU A 563 -5.92 26.12 -25.12
C LEU A 563 -6.96 27.18 -24.76
N THR A 564 -8.00 26.82 -24.02
CA THR A 564 -9.08 27.75 -23.66
C THR A 564 -9.57 27.51 -22.23
N HIS A 565 -9.51 28.52 -21.36
CA HIS A 565 -9.79 28.35 -19.92
C HIS A 565 -8.95 27.23 -19.28
N VAL A 566 -7.65 27.29 -19.51
CA VAL A 566 -6.70 26.35 -18.90
C VAL A 566 -5.97 27.04 -17.75
N THR A 567 -5.75 26.31 -16.66
CA THR A 567 -4.96 26.77 -15.52
C THR A 567 -3.72 25.90 -15.37
N MET A 568 -2.53 26.48 -15.49
CA MET A 568 -1.25 25.79 -15.39
C MET A 568 -0.45 26.38 -14.22
N VAL A 569 -0.09 25.54 -13.25
CA VAL A 569 0.49 25.95 -11.97
C VAL A 569 1.68 25.07 -11.62
N ASP A 570 2.79 25.70 -11.24
CA ASP A 570 3.97 25.02 -10.67
C ASP A 570 4.53 23.88 -11.54
N ASN A 571 4.28 23.91 -12.85
CA ASN A 571 4.90 22.99 -13.79
C ASN A 571 6.37 23.35 -13.98
N PHE A 572 7.19 22.35 -14.29
CA PHE A 572 8.64 22.49 -14.30
C PHE A 572 9.25 21.92 -15.58
N ALA A 573 10.03 22.73 -16.27
CA ALA A 573 10.88 22.31 -17.37
C ALA A 573 12.10 23.21 -17.51
N SER A 574 13.13 22.78 -18.24
CA SER A 574 14.28 23.65 -18.57
C SER A 574 13.96 24.65 -19.69
N ASN A 575 12.99 24.35 -20.54
CA ASN A 575 12.50 25.23 -21.61
C ASN A 575 10.96 25.18 -21.70
N GLY A 576 10.28 26.32 -21.56
CA GLY A 576 8.81 26.41 -21.60
C GLY A 576 8.19 25.65 -20.42
N HIS A 577 8.08 26.29 -19.26
CA HIS A 577 7.62 25.62 -18.03
C HIS A 577 6.24 25.01 -18.16
N ASP A 578 5.34 25.75 -18.81
CA ASP A 578 3.96 25.34 -19.00
C ASP A 578 3.76 24.82 -20.42
N VAL A 579 4.08 25.64 -21.43
CA VAL A 579 3.86 25.30 -22.84
C VAL A 579 5.17 25.33 -23.62
N TYR A 580 5.50 24.23 -24.30
CA TYR A 580 6.60 24.17 -25.25
C TYR A 580 6.09 23.95 -26.67
N VAL A 581 6.48 24.84 -27.57
CA VAL A 581 6.21 24.74 -29.01
C VAL A 581 7.53 24.48 -29.74
N SER A 582 7.59 23.40 -30.51
CA SER A 582 8.80 23.10 -31.31
C SER A 582 8.97 24.11 -32.47
N ASP A 583 10.21 24.48 -32.81
CA ASP A 583 10.57 25.54 -33.78
C ASP A 583 10.27 25.23 -35.27
N LEU A 584 9.29 24.37 -35.55
CA LEU A 584 8.84 24.12 -36.92
C LEU A 584 7.94 25.27 -37.38
N LYS A 585 8.24 25.84 -38.56
CA LYS A 585 7.55 27.01 -39.17
C LYS A 585 6.01 26.88 -39.36
N ALA A 586 5.39 25.75 -39.00
CA ALA A 586 3.99 25.41 -39.29
C ALA A 586 3.18 24.92 -38.07
N VAL A 587 3.66 25.12 -36.84
CA VAL A 587 2.92 24.77 -35.62
C VAL A 587 2.19 26.00 -35.09
N ASP A 588 0.86 25.92 -34.99
CA ASP A 588 0.02 27.01 -34.48
C ASP A 588 -0.45 26.74 -33.04
N VAL A 589 0.05 27.50 -32.06
CA VAL A 589 -0.50 27.45 -30.70
C VAL A 589 -1.27 28.73 -30.39
N ASN A 590 -2.53 28.54 -29.97
CA ASN A 590 -3.43 29.62 -29.56
C ASN A 590 -3.84 29.40 -28.11
N ILE A 591 -3.84 30.49 -27.32
CA ILE A 591 -4.18 30.44 -25.90
C ILE A 591 -5.24 31.50 -25.65
N TYR A 592 -6.37 31.12 -25.05
CA TYR A 592 -7.48 32.01 -24.76
C TYR A 592 -7.94 31.85 -23.32
N ASN A 593 -8.26 32.97 -22.65
CA ASN A 593 -8.89 32.99 -21.33
C ASN A 593 -8.21 32.08 -20.29
N SER A 594 -6.88 31.95 -20.33
CA SER A 594 -6.11 30.97 -19.55
C SER A 594 -5.15 31.63 -18.56
N ILE A 595 -4.77 30.88 -17.53
CA ILE A 595 -3.87 31.29 -16.47
C ILE A 595 -2.62 30.40 -16.50
N LEU A 596 -1.45 30.99 -16.70
CA LEU A 596 -0.16 30.30 -16.64
C LEU A 596 0.70 30.92 -15.53
N SER A 597 1.09 30.10 -14.56
CA SER A 597 1.77 30.54 -13.34
C SER A 597 2.79 29.49 -12.88
N GLY A 598 3.97 29.52 -13.50
CA GLY A 598 5.13 28.71 -13.09
C GLY A 598 5.99 29.35 -12.00
N ARG A 599 6.95 28.60 -11.46
CA ARG A 599 8.00 29.15 -10.57
C ARG A 599 8.95 30.03 -11.39
N ASN A 600 9.34 31.19 -10.83
CA ASN A 600 10.07 32.33 -11.44
C ASN A 600 11.47 32.04 -12.07
N ILE A 601 11.69 30.93 -12.77
CA ILE A 601 13.02 30.53 -13.31
C ILE A 601 12.96 30.22 -14.81
N GLY A 602 12.45 31.12 -15.66
CA GLY A 602 12.33 30.91 -17.10
C GLY A 602 10.94 31.23 -17.65
N ASP A 603 10.78 31.16 -18.98
CA ASP A 603 9.53 31.54 -19.68
C ASP A 603 8.45 30.44 -19.57
N ALA A 604 7.21 30.84 -19.27
CA ALA A 604 6.04 29.97 -19.21
C ALA A 604 5.72 29.35 -20.58
N CYS A 605 5.89 30.11 -21.67
CA CYS A 605 5.90 29.55 -23.03
C CYS A 605 7.27 29.66 -23.70
N HIS A 606 7.64 28.59 -24.39
CA HIS A 606 8.74 28.58 -25.35
C HIS A 606 8.21 28.36 -26.77
N GLY A 607 8.76 29.09 -27.74
CA GLY A 607 8.39 29.00 -29.15
C GLY A 607 7.25 29.95 -29.54
N ARG A 608 6.71 29.78 -30.75
CA ARG A 608 5.75 30.72 -31.33
C ARG A 608 4.32 30.43 -30.85
N VAL A 609 3.74 31.37 -30.11
CA VAL A 609 2.29 31.46 -29.83
C VAL A 609 1.69 32.48 -30.79
N ASN A 610 0.69 32.08 -31.57
CA ASN A 610 0.17 32.88 -32.69
C ASN A 610 -0.94 33.85 -32.29
N ASP A 611 -1.78 33.46 -31.34
CA ASP A 611 -2.91 34.25 -30.86
C ASP A 611 -3.10 34.01 -29.36
N SER A 612 -3.12 35.10 -28.60
CA SER A 612 -3.12 35.09 -27.13
C SER A 612 -4.04 36.20 -26.64
N ARG A 613 -5.21 35.85 -26.09
CA ARG A 613 -6.23 36.84 -25.66
C ARG A 613 -6.91 36.44 -24.35
N GLY A 614 -7.21 37.43 -23.51
CA GLY A 614 -7.86 37.22 -22.21
C GLY A 614 -7.03 36.38 -21.23
N ASN A 615 -5.72 36.21 -21.48
CA ASN A 615 -4.84 35.39 -20.66
C ASN A 615 -4.16 36.21 -19.57
N LEU A 616 -3.90 35.57 -18.43
CA LEU A 616 -2.98 36.05 -17.40
C LEU A 616 -1.78 35.11 -17.33
N ILE A 617 -0.59 35.64 -17.64
CA ILE A 617 0.65 34.86 -17.66
C ILE A 617 1.65 35.54 -16.75
N ALA A 618 2.04 34.88 -15.66
CA ALA A 618 2.70 35.51 -14.53
C ALA A 618 3.99 36.26 -14.90
N ASP A 619 4.79 35.70 -15.82
CA ASP A 619 6.06 36.27 -16.29
C ASP A 619 5.94 37.18 -17.52
N GLY A 620 4.74 37.36 -18.07
CA GLY A 620 4.49 38.18 -19.25
C GLY A 620 4.92 37.53 -20.58
N SER A 621 5.32 36.27 -20.59
CA SER A 621 5.61 35.52 -21.82
C SER A 621 4.34 35.25 -22.65
N CYS A 622 4.49 34.57 -23.79
CA CYS A 622 3.38 34.18 -24.70
C CYS A 622 2.51 35.35 -25.23
N ALA A 623 3.06 36.57 -25.28
CA ALA A 623 2.35 37.78 -25.71
C ALA A 623 1.03 38.02 -24.95
N SER A 624 1.02 37.79 -23.63
CA SER A 624 -0.16 37.97 -22.78
C SER A 624 -0.57 39.43 -22.60
N ALA A 625 -1.88 39.66 -22.43
CA ALA A 625 -2.44 40.97 -22.14
C ALA A 625 -2.31 41.36 -20.65
N LEU A 626 -2.20 40.37 -19.75
CA LEU A 626 -2.10 40.53 -18.30
C LEU A 626 -0.93 39.71 -17.76
N SER A 627 -0.19 40.27 -16.81
CA SER A 627 0.90 39.62 -16.09
C SER A 627 0.81 39.87 -14.58
N GLY A 628 1.58 39.11 -13.80
CA GLY A 628 1.56 39.15 -12.34
C GLY A 628 0.93 37.91 -11.70
N ASN A 629 0.93 37.87 -10.37
CA ASN A 629 0.47 36.71 -9.61
C ASN A 629 -1.06 36.52 -9.74
N PRO A 630 -1.56 35.36 -10.20
CA PRO A 630 -3.00 35.10 -10.32
C PRO A 630 -3.74 34.94 -8.99
N LEU A 631 -3.04 34.87 -7.85
CA LEU A 631 -3.63 34.64 -6.52
C LEU A 631 -4.50 33.36 -6.51
N LEU A 632 -3.89 32.21 -6.78
CA LEU A 632 -4.56 30.91 -6.76
C LEU A 632 -4.55 30.30 -5.35
N ASN A 633 -5.66 29.68 -4.96
CA ASN A 633 -5.74 28.81 -3.79
C ASN A 633 -5.16 27.42 -4.09
N GLY A 634 -4.99 26.58 -3.06
CA GLY A 634 -4.55 25.19 -3.23
C GLY A 634 -5.50 24.35 -4.10
N ALA A 635 -4.96 23.27 -4.69
CA ALA A 635 -5.74 22.36 -5.53
C ALA A 635 -6.89 21.70 -4.75
N THR A 636 -8.07 21.62 -5.36
CA THR A 636 -9.26 20.98 -4.76
C THR A 636 -10.05 20.16 -5.79
N GLY A 637 -10.70 19.08 -5.35
CA GLY A 637 -11.55 18.21 -6.17
C GLY A 637 -10.79 17.15 -6.99
N ALA A 638 -11.55 16.30 -7.70
CA ALA A 638 -11.08 15.30 -8.64
C ALA A 638 -12.10 15.18 -9.79
N PRO A 639 -11.85 15.73 -10.99
CA PRO A 639 -10.63 16.43 -11.42
C PRO A 639 -10.28 17.68 -10.59
N ALA A 640 -8.99 17.85 -10.31
CA ALA A 640 -8.49 18.96 -9.49
C ALA A 640 -8.62 20.32 -10.19
N THR A 641 -8.90 21.36 -9.41
CA THR A 641 -8.99 22.78 -9.82
C THR A 641 -8.19 23.67 -8.88
N PHE A 642 -7.70 24.81 -9.38
CA PHE A 642 -7.09 25.88 -8.56
C PHE A 642 -8.01 27.11 -8.57
N PRO A 643 -8.84 27.31 -7.53
CA PRO A 643 -9.75 28.45 -7.46
C PRO A 643 -8.98 29.77 -7.34
N LEU A 644 -9.52 30.84 -7.93
CA LEU A 644 -9.00 32.20 -7.72
C LEU A 644 -9.36 32.67 -6.30
N ALA A 645 -8.42 33.36 -5.66
CA ALA A 645 -8.66 34.10 -4.43
C ALA A 645 -9.24 35.49 -4.72
N ASP A 646 -9.77 36.12 -3.68
CA ASP A 646 -10.27 37.50 -3.74
C ASP A 646 -9.21 38.44 -4.29
N PHE A 647 -9.65 39.40 -5.11
CA PHE A 647 -8.81 40.41 -5.76
C PHE A 647 -7.80 39.87 -6.78
N SER A 648 -7.95 38.62 -7.23
CA SER A 648 -7.15 38.11 -8.33
C SER A 648 -7.27 39.02 -9.56
N PRO A 649 -6.15 39.39 -10.20
CA PRO A 649 -6.15 40.14 -11.46
C PRO A 649 -6.78 39.38 -12.65
N ALA A 650 -7.05 38.07 -12.50
CA ALA A 650 -7.74 37.29 -13.53
C ALA A 650 -9.28 37.35 -13.41
N LEU A 651 -9.81 37.93 -12.32
CA LEU A 651 -11.26 38.10 -12.16
C LEU A 651 -11.80 39.04 -13.25
N ASP A 652 -12.84 38.59 -13.96
CA ASP A 652 -13.55 39.34 -15.00
C ASP A 652 -12.67 39.84 -16.16
N ALA A 653 -11.53 39.19 -16.38
CA ALA A 653 -10.52 39.62 -17.34
C ALA A 653 -10.54 38.84 -18.68
N ALA A 654 -11.45 37.89 -18.81
CA ALA A 654 -11.58 37.02 -19.98
C ALA A 654 -12.09 37.78 -21.21
N ASP A 655 -11.59 37.41 -22.40
CA ASP A 655 -12.13 37.84 -23.67
C ASP A 655 -13.48 37.16 -23.93
N SER A 656 -14.53 37.98 -24.01
CA SER A 656 -15.91 37.54 -24.24
C SER A 656 -16.10 36.66 -25.48
N GLN A 657 -15.24 36.78 -26.51
CA GLN A 657 -15.35 35.96 -27.73
C GLN A 657 -15.01 34.49 -27.50
N PHE A 658 -14.25 34.19 -26.44
CA PHE A 658 -13.76 32.84 -26.14
C PHE A 658 -14.30 32.30 -24.82
N CYS A 659 -15.30 32.96 -24.23
CA CYS A 659 -15.98 32.51 -23.02
C CYS A 659 -16.73 31.19 -23.24
N LEU A 660 -16.53 30.23 -22.34
CA LEU A 660 -17.29 28.98 -22.29
C LEU A 660 -18.52 29.16 -21.39
N GLU A 661 -19.56 28.37 -21.63
CA GLU A 661 -20.83 28.47 -20.88
C GLU A 661 -20.68 28.14 -19.39
N THR A 662 -19.73 27.26 -19.04
CA THR A 662 -19.45 26.86 -17.66
C THR A 662 -17.94 26.83 -17.37
N ASP A 663 -17.57 26.90 -16.09
CA ASP A 663 -16.22 26.53 -15.62
C ASP A 663 -16.01 25.01 -15.55
N GLN A 664 -14.82 24.59 -15.11
CA GLN A 664 -14.44 23.17 -14.97
C GLN A 664 -15.33 22.40 -13.99
N LEU A 665 -15.95 23.07 -13.02
CA LEU A 665 -16.88 22.47 -12.03
C LEU A 665 -18.33 22.47 -12.53
N GLY A 666 -18.59 22.98 -13.73
CA GLY A 666 -19.93 23.12 -14.29
C GLY A 666 -20.67 24.38 -13.85
N THR A 667 -20.02 25.33 -13.18
CA THR A 667 -20.65 26.59 -12.75
C THR A 667 -20.84 27.52 -13.95
N PRO A 668 -22.04 28.09 -14.17
CA PRO A 668 -22.30 28.98 -15.30
C PRO A 668 -21.42 30.24 -15.34
N ARG A 669 -21.12 30.71 -16.56
CA ARG A 669 -20.42 31.97 -16.85
C ARG A 669 -21.28 32.89 -17.74
N PRO A 670 -21.29 34.23 -17.50
CA PRO A 670 -20.75 34.93 -16.34
C PRO A 670 -21.63 34.75 -15.09
N GLN A 671 -21.03 34.85 -13.90
CA GLN A 671 -21.76 34.80 -12.62
C GLN A 671 -22.32 36.19 -12.27
N ALA A 672 -23.58 36.26 -11.81
CA ALA A 672 -24.21 37.52 -11.42
C ALA A 672 -23.55 38.10 -10.15
N GLY A 673 -22.83 39.21 -10.27
CA GLY A 673 -22.18 39.91 -9.14
C GLY A 673 -20.73 40.34 -9.36
N ALA A 674 -20.10 39.89 -10.46
CA ALA A 674 -18.83 40.40 -10.96
C ALA A 674 -18.93 41.92 -11.23
N ARG A 675 -18.19 42.74 -10.48
CA ARG A 675 -18.27 44.20 -10.54
C ARG A 675 -17.85 44.70 -11.93
N ALA A 676 -18.77 45.30 -12.66
CA ALA A 676 -18.46 46.28 -13.68
C ALA A 676 -17.76 47.49 -13.03
N ALA A 677 -16.42 47.46 -12.96
CA ALA A 677 -15.62 48.58 -12.50
C ALA A 677 -15.05 49.35 -13.72
N ALA A 678 -15.82 50.36 -14.11
CA ALA A 678 -15.38 51.68 -14.58
C ALA A 678 -14.46 51.79 -15.83
N THR A 679 -15.10 52.07 -16.96
CA THR A 679 -14.89 53.25 -17.83
C THR A 679 -13.47 53.80 -18.02
N ALA A 680 -13.06 53.80 -19.30
CA ALA A 680 -12.08 54.67 -19.95
C ALA A 680 -11.71 55.96 -19.19
N LEU A 681 -10.43 56.10 -18.84
CA LEU A 681 -9.81 57.40 -18.59
C LEU A 681 -9.62 58.12 -19.94
N PRO A 682 -10.08 59.38 -20.10
CA PRO A 682 -9.91 60.12 -21.33
C PRO A 682 -8.45 60.54 -21.52
N ALA A 683 -8.03 60.59 -22.79
CA ALA A 683 -6.73 61.10 -23.21
C ALA A 683 -6.42 62.48 -22.60
N ARG A 684 -5.22 62.66 -22.06
CA ARG A 684 -4.69 63.99 -21.75
C ARG A 684 -4.43 64.75 -23.05
N PRO A 685 -4.83 66.04 -23.17
CA PRO A 685 -4.54 66.82 -24.36
C PRO A 685 -3.06 67.18 -24.43
N ALA A 686 -2.54 67.23 -25.67
CA ALA A 686 -1.25 67.80 -25.99
C ALA A 686 -1.23 69.29 -25.60
N ASP A 687 -0.22 69.71 -24.83
CA ASP A 687 0.08 71.12 -24.65
C ASP A 687 1.39 71.43 -25.39
N HIS A 688 1.23 72.11 -26.53
CA HIS A 688 2.28 72.83 -27.23
C HIS A 688 2.14 74.32 -26.91
N ARG A 689 3.03 74.84 -26.06
CA ARG A 689 3.60 76.20 -26.08
C ARG A 689 5.03 76.05 -25.54
N GLY A 690 6.11 76.47 -26.19
CA GLY A 690 6.31 77.63 -27.04
C GLY A 690 7.17 78.66 -26.27
N GLN A 691 8.43 78.81 -26.69
CA GLN A 691 9.35 79.94 -26.46
C GLN A 691 9.87 80.20 -25.02
N HIS A 692 11.12 79.80 -24.74
CA HIS A 692 12.32 80.66 -24.80
C HIS A 692 13.59 79.84 -24.55
#